data_AF-A0A7D9DNM9-F1
#
_entry.id   AF-A0A7D9DNM9-F1
#
_cell.length_a   1.000
_cell.length_b   1.000
_cell.length_c   1.000
_cell.angle_alpha   90.00
_cell.angle_beta   90.00
_cell.angle_gamma   90.00
#
_symmetry.space_group_name_H-M   'P 1'
#
loop_
_entity.id
_entity.type
_entity.pdbx_description
1 polymer ?
#
loop_
_entity_poly.entity_id
_entity_poly.type
_entity_poly.pdbx_seq_one_letter_code
_entity_poly.pdbx_strand_id
1 'polypeptide(L)'
;MKHQPNITIVDVANLVAAHGNRRKKEMFSPHNGMLVDPTSENVERAKTHQLDISLDWLNIAHETANQQPTGHPITGSNDHFCLFDRFHESNSQKEREILRRVTHVRQLNGLINTQRQEQLYNVFNRDNRFLNSMTPVNHIFLFRSNIDTLNERINERNIHEIEQLSSFTATEGQFGRAVLDKTKRISVTAPTTTNTMPSANFTQESDTSDAVQSEAEASDTKESTEIKQPPPFIKTSYPVHLIDCPEESEPNVFSSRPPDKPSDPGVTCTGKRSGKNESQSVEEEDFWIKELCLKLSDKRILEKGHWVNDRIIMAVFKILRLHPCTAELGGLQDVIPAVKDGFTKENREHFVQIINVRGNHWTTLSNIKSCVDEVRIYDSFVNLNRKGKDQISYPVDVEQCVCRIASPLGFVNMVVTNVQQQKGGSACGLFAISNTIALCFGKDPITLKWNQGMLGPTLMRLFVDRDFPSYLKSTSQHKDTPIRKFLFEWVCWVHCHCAMPDDGELMGKCKKCKRWFHSSCEQGDFKDPEWKCRNCITREEETRKRKEDRQKEIDKCFAKLRQTARKYSERDELVTLYNKVNQVAFSSQLPPGEDTVGFLNVQEYNECTGETLSRPKLGMTYGLDGLVFIVIFRETHTDKLTVFKTLIHEMVHAIMIKQNIKGKSHGKEYKRLGKEVSRVLQVNLHEFEKPYCDLVIDEREIFSARGS
;
A
#
# COMPACT_ATOMS: atom_id res chain seq x y z
N MET A 1 28.35 -25.79 10.08
CA MET A 1 27.23 -26.57 10.65
C MET A 1 27.83 -27.76 11.40
N LYS A 2 27.65 -27.85 12.72
CA LYS A 2 28.27 -28.91 13.55
C LYS A 2 27.53 -30.25 13.46
N HIS A 3 26.22 -30.21 13.22
CA HIS A 3 25.36 -31.38 13.04
C HIS A 3 24.50 -31.20 11.79
N GLN A 4 24.28 -32.27 11.02
CA GLN A 4 23.43 -32.24 9.84
C GLN A 4 21.96 -32.35 10.24
N PRO A 5 21.03 -31.58 9.64
CA PRO A 5 19.60 -31.73 9.90
C PRO A 5 19.07 -33.12 9.53
N ASN A 6 18.16 -33.68 10.33
CA ASN A 6 17.47 -34.93 9.98
C ASN A 6 16.52 -34.79 8.77
N ILE A 7 16.03 -33.56 8.50
CA ILE A 7 15.15 -33.29 7.37
C ILE A 7 15.65 -32.05 6.64
N THR A 8 15.90 -32.19 5.35
CA THR A 8 16.29 -31.11 4.45
C THR A 8 15.24 -30.99 3.35
N ILE A 9 14.59 -29.83 3.23
CA ILE A 9 13.55 -29.56 2.22
C ILE A 9 14.14 -28.59 1.19
N VAL A 10 14.10 -28.96 -0.09
CA VAL A 10 14.70 -28.17 -1.20
C VAL A 10 13.98 -28.45 -2.53
N ASP A 11 14.16 -27.55 -3.50
CA ASP A 11 13.52 -27.61 -4.83
C ASP A 11 14.00 -28.81 -5.67
N VAL A 12 15.26 -29.20 -5.49
CA VAL A 12 15.96 -30.24 -6.26
C VAL A 12 16.51 -31.35 -5.35
N ALA A 13 15.64 -31.91 -4.52
CA ALA A 13 15.99 -32.86 -3.45
C ALA A 13 16.77 -34.08 -3.94
N ASN A 14 16.40 -34.63 -5.10
CA ASN A 14 17.11 -35.74 -5.73
C ASN A 14 18.57 -35.40 -6.08
N LEU A 15 18.83 -34.20 -6.62
CA LEU A 15 20.18 -33.74 -6.96
C LEU A 15 21.00 -33.45 -5.72
N VAL A 16 20.40 -32.83 -4.70
CA VAL A 16 21.05 -32.55 -3.42
C VAL A 16 21.42 -33.85 -2.70
N ALA A 17 20.51 -34.82 -2.65
CA ALA A 17 20.77 -36.13 -2.05
C ALA A 17 21.91 -36.86 -2.77
N ALA A 18 21.87 -36.92 -4.11
CA ALA A 18 22.90 -37.56 -4.91
C ALA A 18 24.26 -36.87 -4.77
N HIS A 19 24.28 -35.53 -4.77
CA HIS A 19 25.50 -34.75 -4.60
C HIS A 19 26.09 -34.91 -3.19
N GLY A 20 25.24 -34.85 -2.15
CA GLY A 20 25.62 -35.04 -0.77
C GLY A 20 26.22 -36.43 -0.53
N ASN A 21 25.52 -37.47 -0.97
CA ASN A 21 26.00 -38.85 -0.84
C ASN A 21 27.28 -39.15 -1.62
N ARG A 22 27.53 -38.41 -2.73
CA ARG A 22 28.82 -38.49 -3.44
C ARG A 22 29.97 -37.86 -2.66
N ARG A 23 29.71 -36.78 -1.92
CA ARG A 23 30.74 -36.07 -1.14
C ARG A 23 31.01 -36.70 0.22
N LYS A 24 29.96 -37.22 0.86
CA LYS A 24 30.04 -37.94 2.12
C LYS A 24 29.10 -39.14 2.01
N LYS A 25 29.66 -40.35 2.06
CA LYS A 25 28.87 -41.58 1.99
C LYS A 25 27.82 -41.57 3.10
N GLU A 26 26.59 -41.97 2.76
CA GLU A 26 25.45 -42.03 3.68
C GLU A 26 25.10 -40.68 4.34
N MET A 27 25.44 -39.56 3.69
CA MET A 27 24.99 -38.23 4.10
C MET A 27 23.45 -38.14 4.17
N PHE A 28 22.75 -38.75 3.21
CA PHE A 28 21.30 -38.88 3.22
C PHE A 28 20.94 -40.37 3.23
N SER A 29 20.62 -40.88 4.42
CA SER A 29 20.35 -42.27 4.75
C SER A 29 19.19 -42.31 5.75
N PRO A 30 18.25 -43.27 5.69
CA PRO A 30 18.23 -44.43 4.80
C PRO A 30 17.76 -44.08 3.37
N HIS A 31 17.83 -45.05 2.47
CA HIS A 31 17.25 -45.00 1.11
C HIS A 31 17.61 -43.75 0.29
N ASN A 32 18.87 -43.30 0.33
CA ASN A 32 19.32 -42.10 -0.39
C ASN A 32 18.51 -40.83 0.02
N GLY A 33 18.02 -40.77 1.26
CA GLY A 33 17.21 -39.69 1.82
C GLY A 33 15.73 -39.71 1.45
N MET A 34 15.21 -40.83 0.94
CA MET A 34 13.76 -41.05 0.74
C MET A 34 13.09 -41.52 2.03
N LEU A 35 11.79 -41.28 2.18
CA LEU A 35 11.05 -41.62 3.40
C LEU A 35 10.94 -43.14 3.63
N VAL A 36 10.93 -43.91 2.54
CA VAL A 36 10.85 -45.38 2.54
C VAL A 36 11.67 -45.95 1.38
N ASP A 37 11.91 -47.26 1.43
CA ASP A 37 12.64 -47.99 0.38
C ASP A 37 11.91 -47.87 -0.97
N PRO A 38 12.62 -47.59 -2.09
CA PRO A 38 12.01 -47.35 -3.39
C PRO A 38 11.58 -48.65 -4.10
N THR A 39 10.73 -49.45 -3.45
CA THR A 39 10.08 -50.63 -4.03
C THR A 39 8.90 -50.20 -4.91
N SER A 40 8.53 -51.02 -5.90
CA SER A 40 7.37 -50.75 -6.76
C SER A 40 6.07 -50.62 -5.96
N GLU A 41 5.93 -51.38 -4.87
CA GLU A 41 4.77 -51.31 -3.97
C GLU A 41 4.68 -49.96 -3.25
N ASN A 42 5.80 -49.48 -2.68
CA ASN A 42 5.82 -48.19 -1.97
C ASN A 42 5.56 -47.01 -2.91
N VAL A 43 6.06 -47.08 -4.15
CA VAL A 43 5.79 -46.07 -5.18
C VAL A 43 4.29 -46.05 -5.55
N GLU A 44 3.65 -47.21 -5.68
CA GLU A 44 2.23 -47.30 -6.00
C GLU A 44 1.35 -46.81 -4.83
N ARG A 45 1.71 -47.16 -3.59
CA ARG A 45 1.05 -46.63 -2.38
C ARG A 45 1.19 -45.11 -2.29
N ALA A 46 2.33 -44.55 -2.66
CA ALA A 46 2.52 -43.10 -2.70
C ALA A 46 1.69 -42.44 -3.80
N LYS A 47 1.60 -43.04 -4.99
CA LYS A 47 0.77 -42.54 -6.13
C LYS A 47 -0.72 -42.53 -5.80
N THR A 48 -1.17 -43.54 -5.05
CA THR A 48 -2.58 -43.71 -4.64
C THR A 48 -2.94 -42.97 -3.35
N HIS A 49 -2.02 -42.14 -2.82
CA HIS A 49 -2.18 -41.42 -1.54
C HIS A 49 -2.44 -42.33 -0.32
N GLN A 50 -1.98 -43.58 -0.39
CA GLN A 50 -2.06 -44.59 0.69
C GLN A 50 -0.74 -44.73 1.46
N LEU A 51 0.26 -43.89 1.15
CA LEU A 51 1.51 -43.81 1.87
C LEU A 51 1.44 -42.69 2.91
N ASP A 52 1.52 -43.09 4.17
CA ASP A 52 1.35 -42.25 5.33
C ASP A 52 2.41 -42.62 6.38
N ILE A 53 3.41 -41.74 6.56
CA ILE A 53 4.63 -41.98 7.33
C ILE A 53 4.58 -41.18 8.62
N SER A 54 4.78 -41.87 9.74
CA SER A 54 4.92 -41.27 11.06
C SER A 54 6.40 -41.17 11.41
N LEU A 55 6.90 -39.95 11.60
CA LEU A 55 8.22 -39.67 12.18
C LEU A 55 8.03 -39.23 13.63
N ASP A 56 7.77 -40.18 14.53
CA ASP A 56 7.36 -39.91 15.92
C ASP A 56 8.41 -39.10 16.72
N TRP A 57 9.68 -39.23 16.36
CA TRP A 57 10.79 -38.48 16.94
C TRP A 57 10.74 -36.96 16.67
N LEU A 58 9.86 -36.48 15.78
CA LEU A 58 9.58 -35.05 15.61
C LEU A 58 8.72 -34.46 16.74
N ASN A 59 7.89 -35.29 17.37
CA ASN A 59 6.94 -34.86 18.41
C ASN A 59 7.45 -35.12 19.84
N ILE A 60 8.43 -36.02 20.00
CA ILE A 60 8.94 -36.44 21.30
C ILE A 60 10.18 -35.61 21.64
N ALA A 61 10.10 -34.81 22.72
CA ALA A 61 11.28 -34.22 23.34
C ALA A 61 12.11 -35.36 23.95
N HIS A 62 13.15 -35.82 23.26
CA HIS A 62 14.04 -36.84 23.81
C HIS A 62 14.84 -36.26 24.99
N GLU A 63 14.36 -36.50 26.22
CA GLU A 63 15.13 -36.25 27.46
C GLU A 63 16.40 -37.12 27.55
N THR A 64 16.53 -38.12 26.67
CA THR A 64 17.63 -39.11 26.61
C THR A 64 18.54 -38.97 25.38
N ALA A 65 18.71 -37.77 24.82
CA ALA A 65 19.72 -37.53 23.77
C ALA A 65 21.16 -37.90 24.17
N ASN A 66 21.42 -38.14 25.46
CA ASN A 66 22.70 -38.60 25.99
C ASN A 66 22.95 -40.12 25.89
N GLN A 67 22.03 -40.94 25.38
CA GLN A 67 22.18 -42.42 25.36
C GLN A 67 22.49 -43.03 23.99
N GLN A 68 22.43 -42.28 22.88
CA GLN A 68 22.86 -42.75 21.55
C GLN A 68 23.98 -41.86 20.99
N PRO A 69 25.25 -42.32 20.95
CA PRO A 69 26.40 -41.49 20.57
C PRO A 69 26.47 -41.12 19.08
N THR A 70 25.59 -41.65 18.21
CA THR A 70 25.68 -41.47 16.75
C THR A 70 24.57 -40.60 16.14
N GLY A 71 23.47 -40.35 16.86
CA GLY A 71 22.28 -39.66 16.35
C GLY A 71 22.34 -38.13 16.44
N HIS A 72 21.42 -37.45 15.78
CA HIS A 72 21.31 -35.99 15.87
C HIS A 72 20.95 -35.57 17.31
N PRO A 73 21.64 -34.57 17.90
CA PRO A 73 21.60 -34.29 19.35
C PRO A 73 20.24 -33.83 19.89
N ILE A 74 19.30 -33.49 19.01
CA ILE A 74 17.95 -33.05 19.39
C ILE A 74 16.92 -34.18 19.22
N THR A 75 17.01 -34.94 18.14
CA THR A 75 15.96 -35.88 17.72
C THR A 75 16.33 -37.32 18.09
N GLY A 76 17.61 -37.58 18.40
CA GLY A 76 18.14 -38.93 18.59
C GLY A 76 18.23 -39.76 17.30
N SER A 77 17.68 -39.27 16.18
CA SER A 77 17.60 -40.02 14.93
C SER A 77 18.91 -39.95 14.14
N ASN A 78 19.30 -41.07 13.56
CA ASN A 78 20.38 -41.18 12.57
C ASN A 78 19.85 -40.97 11.13
N ASP A 79 18.54 -40.82 10.96
CA ASP A 79 17.91 -40.69 9.66
C ASP A 79 18.02 -39.25 9.15
N HIS A 80 18.42 -39.12 7.89
CA HIS A 80 18.62 -37.88 7.17
C HIS A 80 17.87 -37.93 5.83
N PHE A 81 16.68 -37.33 5.84
CA PHE A 81 15.79 -37.25 4.68
C PHE A 81 16.05 -35.97 3.88
N CYS A 82 15.98 -36.08 2.55
CA CYS A 82 16.03 -34.95 1.63
C CYS A 82 14.76 -34.96 0.78
N LEU A 83 13.87 -34.02 1.09
CA LEU A 83 12.49 -33.96 0.62
C LEU A 83 12.28 -32.76 -0.31
N PHE A 84 11.31 -32.88 -1.21
CA PHE A 84 10.95 -31.79 -2.11
C PHE A 84 10.16 -30.71 -1.38
N ASP A 85 10.42 -29.46 -1.76
CA ASP A 85 9.45 -28.40 -1.53
C ASP A 85 8.11 -28.73 -2.23
N ARG A 86 6.99 -28.31 -1.60
CA ARG A 86 5.62 -28.63 -2.03
C ARG A 86 5.32 -28.19 -3.47
N PHE A 87 5.86 -27.05 -3.92
CA PHE A 87 5.64 -26.55 -5.28
C PHE A 87 6.48 -27.28 -6.33
N HIS A 88 7.45 -28.06 -5.89
CA HIS A 88 8.40 -28.75 -6.76
C HIS A 88 8.31 -30.28 -6.68
N GLU A 89 7.33 -30.80 -5.94
CA GLU A 89 7.01 -32.24 -5.88
C GLU A 89 6.63 -32.86 -7.24
N SER A 90 6.27 -32.03 -8.23
CA SER A 90 5.97 -32.45 -9.61
C SER A 90 7.16 -32.40 -10.57
N ASN A 91 8.31 -31.86 -10.14
CA ASN A 91 9.44 -31.59 -11.04
C ASN A 91 10.33 -32.82 -11.33
N SER A 92 10.10 -33.94 -10.65
CA SER A 92 10.86 -35.17 -10.89
C SER A 92 10.28 -36.00 -12.03
N GLN A 93 11.15 -36.40 -12.97
CA GLN A 93 10.81 -37.34 -14.04
C GLN A 93 10.82 -38.82 -13.59
N LYS A 94 11.40 -39.14 -12.44
CA LYS A 94 11.53 -40.52 -11.94
C LYS A 94 10.42 -40.83 -10.95
N GLU A 95 9.66 -41.90 -11.20
CA GLU A 95 8.49 -42.28 -10.40
C GLU A 95 8.82 -42.47 -8.91
N ARG A 96 9.97 -43.07 -8.59
CA ARG A 96 10.40 -43.32 -7.20
C ARG A 96 10.57 -42.06 -6.35
N GLU A 97 10.76 -40.90 -6.99
CA GLU A 97 11.01 -39.65 -6.27
C GLU A 97 9.74 -39.09 -5.62
N ILE A 98 8.57 -39.68 -5.91
CA ILE A 98 7.33 -39.47 -5.14
C ILE A 98 7.53 -39.75 -3.64
N LEU A 99 8.48 -40.62 -3.28
CA LEU A 99 8.83 -40.98 -1.90
C LEU A 99 9.60 -39.88 -1.14
N ARG A 100 9.85 -38.73 -1.80
CA ARG A 100 10.48 -37.53 -1.20
C ARG A 100 9.47 -36.42 -0.91
N ARG A 101 8.18 -36.65 -1.06
CA ARG A 101 7.17 -35.61 -0.80
C ARG A 101 6.97 -35.39 0.68
N VAL A 102 6.95 -34.13 1.10
CA VAL A 102 6.74 -33.75 2.50
C VAL A 102 5.33 -34.13 2.95
N THR A 103 4.38 -34.16 2.01
CA THR A 103 2.98 -34.53 2.25
C THR A 103 2.78 -35.96 2.78
N HIS A 104 3.75 -36.86 2.60
CA HIS A 104 3.68 -38.21 3.16
C HIS A 104 4.02 -38.28 4.65
N VAL A 105 4.55 -37.22 5.27
CA VAL A 105 4.89 -37.21 6.69
C VAL A 105 3.80 -36.51 7.51
N ARG A 106 3.10 -37.26 8.37
CA ARG A 106 1.99 -36.74 9.19
C ARG A 106 2.37 -35.50 9.99
N GLN A 107 3.55 -35.54 10.61
CA GLN A 107 4.06 -34.50 11.50
C GLN A 107 4.52 -33.24 10.77
N LEU A 108 4.67 -33.28 9.45
CA LEU A 108 5.10 -32.12 8.65
C LEU A 108 3.96 -31.55 7.81
N ASN A 109 3.01 -32.40 7.44
CA ASN A 109 1.88 -32.03 6.61
C ASN A 109 1.04 -30.93 7.29
N GLY A 110 0.96 -29.77 6.66
CA GLY A 110 0.23 -28.59 7.18
C GLY A 110 0.96 -27.78 8.25
N LEU A 111 2.08 -28.26 8.82
CA LEU A 111 2.85 -27.57 9.85
C LEU A 111 4.03 -26.76 9.31
N ILE A 112 4.68 -27.24 8.25
CA ILE A 112 5.77 -26.50 7.59
C ILE A 112 5.20 -25.65 6.45
N ASN A 113 5.38 -24.33 6.54
CA ASN A 113 5.14 -23.44 5.42
C ASN A 113 6.35 -23.46 4.47
N THR A 114 6.30 -24.35 3.48
CA THR A 114 7.39 -24.52 2.51
C THR A 114 7.47 -23.36 1.50
N GLN A 115 6.40 -22.55 1.36
CA GLN A 115 6.36 -21.33 0.54
C GLN A 115 7.32 -20.22 1.04
N ARG A 116 7.78 -20.30 2.30
CA ARG A 116 8.76 -19.35 2.85
C ARG A 116 10.06 -19.32 2.06
N GLN A 117 10.48 -20.46 1.50
CA GLN A 117 11.69 -20.53 0.67
C GLN A 117 11.50 -19.77 -0.66
N GLU A 118 10.34 -19.88 -1.29
CA GLU A 118 10.01 -19.08 -2.49
C GLU A 118 9.94 -17.59 -2.19
N GLN A 119 9.34 -17.21 -1.05
CA GLN A 119 9.33 -15.81 -0.60
C GLN A 119 10.76 -15.29 -0.40
N LEU A 120 11.64 -16.10 0.18
CA LEU A 120 13.06 -15.77 0.33
C LEU A 120 13.75 -15.61 -1.04
N TYR A 121 13.52 -16.53 -1.97
CA TYR A 121 14.04 -16.39 -3.33
C TYR A 121 13.48 -15.17 -4.06
N ASN A 122 12.22 -14.80 -3.84
CA ASN A 122 11.64 -13.58 -4.41
C ASN A 122 12.31 -12.30 -3.89
N VAL A 123 12.75 -12.29 -2.62
CA VAL A 123 13.56 -11.20 -2.07
C VAL A 123 14.92 -11.15 -2.79
N PHE A 124 15.60 -12.29 -2.93
CA PHE A 124 16.91 -12.35 -3.60
C PHE A 124 16.86 -12.24 -5.12
N ASN A 125 15.69 -12.45 -5.73
CA ASN A 125 15.51 -12.30 -7.17
C ASN A 125 15.81 -10.86 -7.64
N ARG A 126 15.65 -9.87 -6.74
CA ARG A 126 16.04 -8.48 -6.97
C ARG A 126 17.55 -8.31 -7.17
N ASP A 127 18.34 -9.18 -6.53
CA ASP A 127 19.81 -9.14 -6.53
C ASP A 127 20.44 -10.14 -7.51
N ASN A 128 19.64 -10.99 -8.16
CA ASN A 128 20.11 -12.02 -9.09
C ASN A 128 21.01 -11.46 -10.20
N ARG A 129 20.75 -10.23 -10.67
CA ARG A 129 21.60 -9.58 -11.68
C ARG A 129 23.04 -9.41 -11.20
N PHE A 130 23.22 -9.00 -9.94
CA PHE A 130 24.53 -8.80 -9.35
C PHE A 130 25.19 -10.13 -9.01
N LEU A 131 24.45 -11.03 -8.36
CA LEU A 131 24.93 -12.34 -7.95
C LEU A 131 25.39 -13.21 -9.14
N ASN A 132 24.66 -13.19 -10.25
CA ASN A 132 25.00 -13.95 -11.46
C ASN A 132 26.13 -13.31 -12.29
N SER A 133 26.53 -12.07 -11.99
CA SER A 133 27.66 -11.39 -12.64
C SER A 133 29.01 -11.69 -11.98
N MET A 134 28.99 -12.40 -10.84
CA MET A 134 30.18 -12.75 -10.07
C MET A 134 30.77 -14.10 -10.47
N THR A 135 32.02 -14.34 -10.04
CA THR A 135 32.57 -15.70 -10.05
C THR A 135 31.73 -16.61 -9.12
N PRO A 136 31.63 -17.92 -9.41
CA PRO A 136 30.84 -18.84 -8.58
C PRO A 136 31.22 -18.82 -7.09
N VAL A 137 32.49 -18.60 -6.76
CA VAL A 137 32.98 -18.52 -5.38
C VAL A 137 32.42 -17.27 -4.68
N ASN A 138 32.48 -16.11 -5.34
CA ASN A 138 31.96 -14.85 -4.79
C ASN A 138 30.44 -14.88 -4.68
N HIS A 139 29.77 -15.48 -5.67
CA HIS A 139 28.32 -15.69 -5.62
C HIS A 139 27.93 -16.51 -4.38
N ILE A 140 28.56 -17.65 -4.15
CA ILE A 140 28.29 -18.50 -2.98
C ILE A 140 28.58 -17.75 -1.68
N PHE A 141 29.70 -17.03 -1.60
CA PHE A 141 30.08 -16.29 -0.40
C PHE A 141 29.05 -15.20 -0.05
N LEU A 142 28.70 -14.37 -1.03
CA LEU A 142 27.78 -13.26 -0.81
C LEU A 142 26.35 -13.74 -0.55
N PHE A 143 25.89 -14.73 -1.31
CA PHE A 143 24.57 -15.32 -1.11
C PHE A 143 24.44 -15.92 0.31
N ARG A 144 25.47 -16.62 0.78
CA ARG A 144 25.51 -17.13 2.16
C ARG A 144 25.52 -16.02 3.19
N SER A 145 26.37 -15.00 3.01
CA SER A 145 26.42 -13.84 3.91
C SER A 145 25.07 -13.14 4.02
N ASN A 146 24.35 -13.00 2.91
CA ASN A 146 23.03 -12.36 2.90
C ASN A 146 21.99 -13.19 3.65
N ILE A 147 21.99 -14.51 3.47
CA ILE A 147 21.13 -15.43 4.22
C ILE A 147 21.46 -15.38 5.72
N ASP A 148 22.75 -15.39 6.07
CA ASP A 148 23.20 -15.36 7.46
C ASP A 148 22.75 -14.06 8.15
N THR A 149 22.97 -12.90 7.53
CA THR A 149 22.50 -11.60 8.07
C THR A 149 20.98 -11.52 8.18
N LEU A 150 20.23 -12.10 7.23
CA LEU A 150 18.77 -12.14 7.32
C LEU A 150 18.32 -13.02 8.50
N ASN A 151 18.93 -14.18 8.67
CA ASN A 151 18.62 -15.09 9.76
C ASN A 151 18.96 -14.48 11.12
N GLU A 152 20.09 -13.77 11.24
CA GLU A 152 20.46 -13.02 12.45
C GLU A 152 19.35 -12.02 12.83
N ARG A 153 18.88 -11.20 11.88
CA ARG A 153 17.79 -10.23 12.13
C ARG A 153 16.47 -10.89 12.55
N ILE A 154 16.14 -12.03 11.95
CA ILE A 154 14.93 -12.80 12.32
C ILE A 154 15.08 -13.35 13.75
N ASN A 155 16.25 -13.91 14.06
CA ASN A 155 16.55 -14.46 15.38
C ASN A 155 16.52 -13.36 16.46
N GLU A 156 17.13 -12.20 16.21
CA GLU A 156 17.09 -11.05 17.11
C GLU A 156 15.66 -10.59 17.40
N ARG A 157 14.82 -10.49 16.36
CA ARG A 157 13.40 -10.12 16.52
C ARG A 157 12.65 -11.16 17.37
N ASN A 158 12.82 -12.44 17.05
CA ASN A 158 12.15 -13.52 17.78
C ASN A 158 12.60 -13.57 19.25
N ILE A 159 13.89 -13.38 19.53
CA ILE A 159 14.42 -13.30 20.90
C ILE A 159 13.76 -12.15 21.64
N HIS A 160 13.72 -10.95 21.04
CA HIS A 160 13.10 -9.79 21.66
C HIS A 160 11.60 -9.99 21.94
N GLU A 161 10.84 -10.60 21.01
CA GLU A 161 9.44 -10.95 21.24
C GLU A 161 9.26 -11.95 22.40
N ILE A 162 10.12 -12.97 22.47
CA ILE A 162 10.12 -13.95 23.56
C ILE A 162 10.44 -13.28 24.91
N GLU A 163 11.40 -12.35 24.93
CA GLU A 163 11.76 -11.59 26.13
C GLU A 163 10.62 -10.70 26.63
N GLN A 164 9.90 -10.04 25.72
CA GLN A 164 8.71 -9.25 26.05
C GLN A 164 7.57 -10.11 26.61
N LEU A 165 7.28 -11.25 25.97
CA LEU A 165 6.19 -12.14 26.38
C LEU A 165 6.48 -12.86 27.69
N SER A 166 7.74 -13.27 27.91
CA SER A 166 8.13 -14.04 29.10
C SER A 166 8.53 -13.16 30.28
N SER A 167 8.88 -11.89 30.06
CA SER A 167 9.49 -10.99 31.06
C SER A 167 10.84 -11.48 31.62
N PHE A 168 11.49 -12.42 30.92
CA PHE A 168 12.82 -12.95 31.24
C PHE A 168 13.74 -12.78 30.05
N THR A 169 15.04 -12.62 30.28
CA THR A 169 16.02 -12.57 29.17
C THR A 169 16.10 -13.92 28.46
N ALA A 170 16.26 -13.90 27.14
CA ALA A 170 16.37 -15.10 26.32
C ALA A 170 17.73 -15.11 25.60
N THR A 171 18.41 -16.26 25.60
CA THR A 171 19.70 -16.43 24.92
C THR A 171 19.66 -17.63 24.00
N GLU A 172 20.54 -17.65 23.00
CA GLU A 172 20.73 -18.83 22.17
C GLU A 172 21.52 -19.90 22.95
N GLY A 173 20.89 -21.03 23.22
CA GLY A 173 21.53 -22.18 23.84
C GLY A 173 22.48 -22.90 22.87
N GLN A 174 23.25 -23.87 23.38
CA GLN A 174 24.27 -24.60 22.63
C GLN A 174 23.78 -25.35 21.35
N PHE A 175 22.46 -25.49 21.19
CA PHE A 175 21.81 -26.15 20.05
C PHE A 175 21.02 -25.19 19.16
N GLY A 176 21.24 -23.87 19.28
CA GLY A 176 20.55 -22.86 18.47
C GLY A 176 19.09 -22.62 18.85
N ARG A 177 18.69 -23.00 20.07
CA ARG A 177 17.34 -22.78 20.60
C ARG A 177 17.33 -21.54 21.49
N ALA A 178 16.24 -20.77 21.47
CA ALA A 178 16.02 -19.74 22.48
C ALA A 178 15.81 -20.40 23.86
N VAL A 179 16.61 -20.01 24.84
CA VAL A 179 16.56 -20.48 26.23
C VAL A 179 16.29 -19.29 27.14
N LEU A 180 15.24 -19.40 27.95
CA LEU A 180 14.89 -18.37 28.94
C LEU A 180 15.82 -18.47 30.15
N ASP A 181 16.50 -17.38 30.48
CA ASP A 181 17.19 -17.22 31.76
C ASP A 181 16.21 -16.70 32.81
N LYS A 182 15.56 -17.64 33.50
CA LYS A 182 14.57 -17.37 34.55
C LYS A 182 15.14 -16.63 35.76
N THR A 183 16.47 -16.49 35.87
CA THR A 183 17.12 -15.76 36.97
C THR A 183 17.23 -14.26 36.70
N LYS A 184 17.10 -13.85 35.44
CA LYS A 184 17.20 -12.46 35.00
C LYS A 184 15.86 -11.95 34.51
N ARG A 185 15.16 -11.26 35.41
CA ARG A 185 13.88 -10.64 35.12
C ARG A 185 14.09 -9.30 34.45
N ILE A 186 13.38 -9.06 33.35
CA ILE A 186 13.38 -7.77 32.66
C ILE A 186 12.30 -6.91 33.33
N SER A 187 12.65 -5.70 33.74
CA SER A 187 11.66 -4.70 34.18
C SER A 187 10.87 -4.24 32.95
N VAL A 188 9.70 -4.83 32.73
CA VAL A 188 8.77 -4.39 31.70
C VAL A 188 8.22 -3.04 32.13
N THR A 189 8.79 -1.96 31.61
CA THR A 189 8.15 -0.64 31.64
C THR A 189 6.84 -0.76 30.88
N ALA A 190 5.74 -0.32 31.49
CA ALA A 190 4.43 -0.26 30.83
C ALA A 190 4.59 0.46 29.47
N PRO A 191 3.94 -0.02 28.40
CA PRO A 191 4.20 0.47 27.06
C PRO A 191 3.72 1.92 26.93
N THR A 192 4.66 2.84 26.77
CA THR A 192 4.42 4.06 25.99
C THR A 192 4.09 3.57 24.58
N THR A 193 2.87 3.84 24.13
CA THR A 193 2.30 3.40 22.86
C THR A 193 3.09 3.90 21.66
N THR A 194 4.09 3.13 21.26
CA THR A 194 4.70 3.14 19.93
C THR A 194 4.99 1.68 19.59
N ASN A 195 4.09 1.02 18.88
CA ASN A 195 4.35 -0.28 18.29
C ASN A 195 3.72 -0.36 16.90
N THR A 196 4.61 -0.24 15.91
CA THR A 196 4.42 -0.72 14.55
C THR A 196 4.81 -2.20 14.54
N MET A 197 3.83 -3.07 14.33
CA MET A 197 4.00 -4.45 13.90
C MET A 197 3.59 -4.52 12.42
N PRO A 198 4.36 -5.19 11.54
CA PRO A 198 3.80 -5.89 10.40
C PRO A 198 3.70 -7.37 10.76
N SER A 199 2.51 -7.79 11.20
CA SER A 199 2.14 -9.21 11.24
C SER A 199 1.65 -9.65 9.86
N ALA A 200 2.26 -10.71 9.35
CA ALA A 200 1.70 -11.53 8.30
C ALA A 200 0.41 -12.18 8.84
N ASN A 201 -0.75 -11.81 8.28
CA ASN A 201 -1.99 -12.49 8.59
C ASN A 201 -2.10 -13.78 7.79
N PHE A 202 -1.93 -14.88 8.51
CA PHE A 202 -2.58 -16.16 8.32
C PHE A 202 -4.10 -15.96 8.24
N THR A 203 -4.73 -16.46 7.17
CA THR A 203 -6.17 -16.75 7.16
C THR A 203 -6.30 -18.20 7.62
N GLN A 204 -6.79 -18.42 8.85
CA GLN A 204 -7.30 -19.71 9.29
C GLN A 204 -8.82 -19.69 9.04
N GLU A 205 -9.27 -20.48 8.07
CA GLU A 205 -10.64 -20.97 8.06
C GLU A 205 -10.78 -21.95 9.23
N SER A 206 -11.57 -21.58 10.22
CA SER A 206 -12.02 -22.48 11.27
C SER A 206 -13.39 -23.02 10.89
N ASP A 207 -13.43 -24.30 10.52
CA ASP A 207 -14.63 -25.12 10.60
C ASP A 207 -15.09 -25.20 12.06
N THR A 208 -16.26 -24.65 12.35
CA THR A 208 -17.05 -25.03 13.53
C THR A 208 -18.43 -25.44 13.06
N SER A 209 -18.63 -26.76 13.05
CA SER A 209 -19.93 -27.40 13.21
C SER A 209 -20.53 -26.97 14.53
N ASP A 210 -21.72 -26.38 14.53
CA ASP A 210 -22.74 -26.70 15.53
C ASP A 210 -24.14 -26.28 15.06
N ALA A 211 -25.06 -27.19 15.35
CA ALA A 211 -26.46 -27.18 14.95
C ALA A 211 -27.26 -26.08 15.63
N VAL A 212 -28.18 -25.43 14.90
CA VAL A 212 -29.39 -24.86 15.50
C VAL A 212 -30.58 -25.14 14.60
N GLN A 213 -31.65 -25.52 15.30
CA GLN A 213 -32.95 -25.95 14.85
C GLN A 213 -33.72 -24.90 14.05
N SER A 214 -34.65 -25.44 13.26
CA SER A 214 -35.82 -24.83 12.64
C SER A 214 -36.44 -23.65 13.39
N GLU A 215 -36.81 -22.61 12.64
CA GLU A 215 -38.20 -22.14 12.61
C GLU A 215 -38.45 -21.35 11.32
N ALA A 216 -39.63 -21.58 10.77
CA ALA A 216 -40.11 -21.11 9.49
C ALA A 216 -40.73 -19.71 9.63
N GLU A 217 -40.66 -18.89 8.58
CA GLU A 217 -41.83 -18.17 8.10
C GLU A 217 -41.60 -17.62 6.70
N ALA A 218 -42.70 -17.61 5.95
CA ALA A 218 -42.77 -17.64 4.51
C ALA A 218 -42.90 -16.25 3.86
N SER A 219 -42.74 -16.29 2.53
CA SER A 219 -43.29 -15.43 1.47
C SER A 219 -42.22 -14.67 0.67
N ASP A 220 -42.26 -14.56 -0.64
CA ASP A 220 -42.92 -15.32 -1.71
C ASP A 220 -42.31 -14.79 -3.03
N THR A 221 -42.26 -15.61 -4.08
CA THR A 221 -42.24 -15.22 -5.53
C THR A 221 -41.15 -14.26 -6.05
N LYS A 222 -40.22 -14.67 -6.91
CA LYS A 222 -40.26 -14.88 -8.39
C LYS A 222 -38.93 -14.25 -8.88
N GLU A 223 -38.17 -14.68 -9.88
CA GLU A 223 -38.42 -15.43 -11.09
C GLU A 223 -37.05 -15.92 -11.61
N SER A 224 -37.08 -17.06 -12.28
CA SER A 224 -35.98 -17.87 -12.80
C SER A 224 -35.19 -17.27 -13.97
N THR A 225 -33.87 -17.43 -13.95
CA THR A 225 -33.08 -17.65 -15.19
C THR A 225 -31.93 -18.62 -14.91
N GLU A 226 -31.87 -19.66 -15.75
CA GLU A 226 -30.97 -20.81 -15.68
C GLU A 226 -29.48 -20.44 -15.79
N ILE A 227 -28.67 -20.95 -14.85
CA ILE A 227 -27.21 -21.05 -15.01
C ILE A 227 -26.89 -22.48 -15.47
N LYS A 228 -26.42 -22.60 -16.72
CA LYS A 228 -25.85 -23.84 -17.26
C LYS A 228 -24.58 -24.22 -16.49
N GLN A 229 -24.55 -25.46 -16.00
CA GLN A 229 -23.37 -26.08 -15.38
C GLN A 229 -22.19 -26.14 -16.37
N PRO A 230 -20.93 -25.94 -15.93
CA PRO A 230 -19.76 -26.17 -16.76
C PRO A 230 -19.48 -27.68 -16.93
N PRO A 231 -18.97 -28.12 -18.10
CA PRO A 231 -18.72 -29.52 -18.41
C PRO A 231 -17.45 -30.08 -17.72
N PRO A 232 -17.33 -31.42 -17.60
CA PRO A 232 -16.27 -32.08 -16.84
C PRO A 232 -14.88 -31.97 -17.50
N PHE A 233 -13.86 -31.91 -16.64
CA PHE A 233 -12.43 -31.87 -16.97
C PHE A 233 -12.00 -33.06 -17.84
N ILE A 234 -11.51 -32.78 -19.05
CA ILE A 234 -10.84 -33.75 -19.93
C ILE A 234 -9.32 -33.62 -19.75
N LYS A 235 -8.67 -34.71 -19.33
CA LYS A 235 -7.20 -34.84 -19.32
C LYS A 235 -6.71 -34.97 -20.78
N THR A 236 -5.80 -34.10 -21.21
CA THR A 236 -5.04 -34.30 -22.46
C THR A 236 -3.55 -34.14 -22.22
N SER A 237 -2.83 -35.26 -22.35
CA SER A 237 -1.38 -35.43 -22.39
C SER A 237 -0.86 -35.34 -23.82
N TYR A 238 0.24 -34.63 -24.13
CA TYR A 238 1.16 -34.86 -25.27
C TYR A 238 2.49 -34.05 -25.04
N PRO A 239 3.55 -34.18 -25.87
CA PRO A 239 4.75 -34.99 -25.62
C PRO A 239 6.02 -34.14 -25.43
N VAL A 240 7.04 -34.68 -24.77
CA VAL A 240 8.37 -34.05 -24.66
C VAL A 240 9.22 -34.47 -25.85
N HIS A 241 9.63 -33.50 -26.68
CA HIS A 241 10.74 -33.68 -27.62
C HIS A 241 12.05 -33.51 -26.86
N LEU A 242 12.80 -34.61 -26.75
CA LEU A 242 14.19 -34.66 -26.29
C LEU A 242 15.09 -34.00 -27.35
N ILE A 243 15.97 -33.11 -26.91
CA ILE A 243 17.17 -32.72 -27.67
C ILE A 243 18.31 -33.55 -27.08
N ASP A 244 18.82 -34.49 -27.88
CA ASP A 244 20.02 -35.26 -27.58
C ASP A 244 21.25 -34.34 -27.57
N CYS A 245 22.04 -34.43 -26.50
CA CYS A 245 23.41 -33.89 -26.45
C CYS A 245 24.39 -35.07 -26.62
N PRO A 246 25.37 -35.00 -27.56
CA PRO A 246 26.32 -36.08 -27.77
C PRO A 246 27.42 -36.14 -26.71
N GLU A 247 27.89 -37.37 -26.47
CA GLU A 247 29.06 -37.75 -25.68
C GLU A 247 30.36 -37.15 -26.24
N GLU A 248 31.22 -36.61 -25.37
CA GLU A 248 32.66 -36.48 -25.63
C GLU A 248 33.50 -36.88 -24.40
N SER A 249 34.10 -38.07 -24.55
CA SER A 249 35.46 -38.54 -24.24
C SER A 249 36.27 -38.03 -23.03
N GLU A 250 36.96 -39.02 -22.44
CA GLU A 250 37.82 -39.07 -21.26
C GLU A 250 39.00 -38.07 -21.17
N PRO A 251 39.48 -37.76 -19.94
CA PRO A 251 40.63 -36.89 -19.72
C PRO A 251 41.96 -37.66 -19.72
N ASN A 252 42.96 -37.09 -20.39
CA ASN A 252 44.31 -37.67 -20.47
C ASN A 252 45.15 -37.38 -19.22
N VAL A 253 45.87 -38.42 -18.81
CA VAL A 253 46.68 -38.60 -17.60
C VAL A 253 47.97 -37.76 -17.64
N PHE A 254 48.38 -37.18 -16.51
CA PHE A 254 49.82 -37.06 -16.21
C PHE A 254 50.12 -37.37 -14.74
N SER A 255 51.14 -38.21 -14.60
CA SER A 255 51.53 -39.02 -13.44
C SER A 255 52.28 -38.25 -12.34
N SER A 256 52.08 -38.73 -11.12
CA SER A 256 52.72 -38.42 -9.84
C SER A 256 54.19 -38.85 -9.69
N ARG A 257 54.94 -38.13 -8.84
CA ARG A 257 55.96 -38.65 -7.89
C ARG A 257 56.31 -37.62 -6.78
N PRO A 258 56.39 -38.02 -5.48
CA PRO A 258 57.03 -37.27 -4.36
C PRO A 258 58.29 -38.03 -3.85
N PRO A 259 58.91 -37.76 -2.67
CA PRO A 259 58.99 -36.57 -1.77
C PRO A 259 60.47 -36.13 -1.47
N ASP A 260 60.72 -35.10 -0.65
CA ASP A 260 61.66 -35.14 0.51
C ASP A 260 61.78 -33.80 1.28
N LYS A 261 61.75 -33.90 2.61
CA LYS A 261 62.29 -32.97 3.66
C LYS A 261 63.57 -33.64 4.23
N PRO A 262 64.46 -33.02 5.06
CA PRO A 262 64.32 -31.90 6.03
C PRO A 262 65.45 -30.84 5.84
N SER A 263 65.64 -29.74 6.59
CA SER A 263 65.82 -29.51 8.03
C SER A 263 66.12 -28.01 8.31
N ASP A 264 65.63 -27.48 9.44
CA ASP A 264 66.09 -26.25 10.12
C ASP A 264 67.51 -26.49 10.73
N PRO A 265 68.36 -25.50 11.15
CA PRO A 265 67.99 -24.40 12.08
C PRO A 265 68.72 -23.04 11.92
N GLY A 266 68.01 -21.96 12.23
CA GLY A 266 68.50 -20.81 13.03
C GLY A 266 69.45 -19.78 12.40
N VAL A 267 69.14 -18.49 12.58
CA VAL A 267 70.02 -17.42 13.12
C VAL A 267 69.37 -16.03 12.94
N THR A 268 69.10 -15.44 14.09
CA THR A 268 68.95 -14.03 14.52
C THR A 268 68.69 -12.87 13.56
N CYS A 269 67.76 -12.03 14.03
CA CYS A 269 67.41 -10.65 13.70
C CYS A 269 68.59 -9.72 13.32
N THR A 270 68.41 -8.95 12.24
CA THR A 270 68.70 -7.50 12.22
C THR A 270 67.76 -6.80 11.23
N GLY A 271 67.18 -5.68 11.67
CA GLY A 271 66.16 -4.97 10.91
C GLY A 271 66.71 -4.22 9.69
N LYS A 272 65.89 -4.19 8.63
CA LYS A 272 65.80 -3.05 7.72
C LYS A 272 64.34 -2.85 7.33
N ARG A 273 63.80 -1.71 7.74
CA ARG A 273 62.57 -1.13 7.17
C ARG A 273 62.78 -0.95 5.67
N SER A 274 61.94 -1.57 4.88
CA SER A 274 61.52 -1.04 3.58
C SER A 274 60.06 -1.39 3.38
N GLY A 275 59.19 -0.41 3.61
CA GLY A 275 57.81 -0.51 3.14
C GLY A 275 57.82 -0.64 1.62
N LYS A 276 57.09 -1.64 1.12
CA LYS A 276 56.58 -1.63 -0.24
C LYS A 276 55.08 -1.79 -0.14
N ASN A 277 54.41 -0.71 -0.49
CA ASN A 277 52.97 -0.59 -0.65
C ASN A 277 52.45 -1.74 -1.53
N GLU A 278 51.46 -2.46 -1.04
CA GLU A 278 50.47 -3.12 -1.88
C GLU A 278 49.62 -2.04 -2.56
N SER A 279 50.13 -1.51 -3.67
CA SER A 279 49.31 -0.87 -4.67
C SER A 279 48.60 -1.96 -5.45
N GLN A 280 47.34 -2.23 -5.09
CA GLN A 280 46.36 -2.82 -6.00
C GLN A 280 46.29 -1.93 -7.25
N SER A 281 46.77 -2.43 -8.38
CA SER A 281 46.51 -1.80 -9.68
C SER A 281 45.05 -2.04 -10.02
N VAL A 282 44.21 -1.03 -9.76
CA VAL A 282 42.94 -0.87 -10.47
C VAL A 282 43.32 -0.71 -11.94
N GLU A 283 43.02 -1.70 -12.78
CA GLU A 283 43.04 -1.48 -14.22
C GLU A 283 42.01 -0.38 -14.53
N GLU A 284 42.49 0.83 -14.80
CA GLU A 284 41.67 1.90 -15.38
C GLU A 284 41.14 1.39 -16.73
N GLU A 285 39.93 0.83 -16.76
CA GLU A 285 39.28 0.47 -18.02
C GLU A 285 39.18 1.72 -18.91
N ASP A 286 39.84 1.67 -20.07
CA ASP A 286 39.82 2.75 -21.06
C ASP A 286 38.38 3.09 -21.53
N PHE A 287 38.15 4.39 -21.67
CA PHE A 287 36.91 4.92 -22.24
C PHE A 287 36.84 4.60 -23.74
N TRP A 288 35.67 4.17 -24.20
CA TRP A 288 35.36 4.15 -25.62
C TRP A 288 34.93 5.55 -26.10
N ILE A 289 33.98 6.18 -25.41
CA ILE A 289 33.53 7.55 -25.68
C ILE A 289 33.37 8.26 -24.33
N LYS A 290 34.35 9.11 -24.00
CA LYS A 290 34.45 9.74 -22.69
C LYS A 290 33.30 10.71 -22.43
N GLU A 291 32.86 11.48 -23.43
CA GLU A 291 31.76 12.44 -23.22
C GLU A 291 30.43 11.75 -22.87
N LEU A 292 30.26 10.47 -23.22
CA LEU A 292 29.07 9.68 -22.92
C LEU A 292 29.25 8.74 -21.72
N CYS A 293 30.42 8.75 -21.08
CA CYS A 293 30.80 7.79 -20.05
C CYS A 293 30.70 6.32 -20.50
N LEU A 294 30.94 6.06 -21.79
CA LEU A 294 30.95 4.69 -22.34
C LEU A 294 32.36 4.11 -22.29
N LYS A 295 32.47 2.88 -21.79
CA LYS A 295 33.72 2.13 -21.70
C LYS A 295 33.90 1.15 -22.86
N LEU A 296 35.11 0.64 -23.05
CA LEU A 296 35.36 -0.46 -24.01
C LEU A 296 34.53 -1.71 -23.71
N SER A 297 34.22 -1.98 -22.44
CA SER A 297 33.30 -3.06 -22.04
C SER A 297 31.88 -2.84 -22.58
N ASP A 298 31.40 -1.60 -22.63
CA ASP A 298 30.09 -1.26 -23.19
C ASP A 298 30.07 -1.44 -24.71
N LYS A 299 31.18 -1.13 -25.40
CA LYS A 299 31.35 -1.42 -26.84
C LYS A 299 31.21 -2.92 -27.13
N ARG A 300 31.90 -3.75 -26.34
CA ARG A 300 31.86 -5.22 -26.48
C ARG A 300 30.46 -5.79 -26.27
N ILE A 301 29.64 -5.18 -25.42
CA ILE A 301 28.22 -5.59 -25.23
C ILE A 301 27.47 -5.47 -26.56
N LEU A 302 27.64 -4.37 -27.28
CA LEU A 302 26.97 -4.12 -28.56
C LEU A 302 27.53 -4.99 -29.69
N GLU A 303 28.84 -5.21 -29.73
CA GLU A 303 29.50 -6.08 -30.74
C GLU A 303 29.07 -7.54 -30.60
N LYS A 304 28.94 -8.04 -29.37
CA LYS A 304 28.59 -9.45 -29.10
C LYS A 304 27.08 -9.71 -28.99
N GLY A 305 26.24 -8.67 -29.09
CA GLY A 305 24.78 -8.81 -28.94
C GLY A 305 24.34 -9.22 -27.53
N HIS A 306 25.11 -8.83 -26.52
CA HIS A 306 24.79 -9.08 -25.11
C HIS A 306 23.70 -8.12 -24.62
N TRP A 307 23.25 -8.35 -23.39
CA TRP A 307 22.25 -7.52 -22.73
C TRP A 307 22.78 -6.09 -22.55
N VAL A 308 22.04 -5.13 -23.08
CA VAL A 308 22.32 -3.70 -22.93
C VAL A 308 22.22 -3.30 -21.47
N ASN A 309 23.22 -2.57 -20.97
CA ASN A 309 23.23 -2.01 -19.63
C ASN A 309 22.68 -0.58 -19.58
N ASP A 310 22.53 -0.09 -18.36
CA ASP A 310 22.09 1.26 -18.04
C ASP A 310 22.98 2.34 -18.68
N ARG A 311 24.32 2.22 -18.65
CA ARG A 311 25.24 3.20 -19.27
C ARG A 311 24.95 3.45 -20.76
N ILE A 312 24.68 2.40 -21.53
CA ILE A 312 24.35 2.51 -22.96
C ILE A 312 23.01 3.25 -23.16
N ILE A 313 22.00 2.95 -22.36
CA ILE A 313 20.70 3.65 -22.41
C ILE A 313 20.87 5.13 -22.02
N MET A 314 21.62 5.38 -20.95
CA MET A 314 21.92 6.73 -20.47
C MET A 314 22.70 7.56 -21.49
N ALA A 315 23.61 6.95 -22.24
CA ALA A 315 24.30 7.61 -23.35
C ALA A 315 23.32 8.05 -24.45
N VAL A 316 22.33 7.21 -24.80
CA VAL A 316 21.28 7.59 -25.76
C VAL A 316 20.44 8.75 -25.23
N PHE A 317 20.00 8.69 -23.97
CA PHE A 317 19.23 9.76 -23.34
C PHE A 317 19.99 11.08 -23.31
N LYS A 318 21.29 11.03 -23.01
CA LYS A 318 22.15 12.23 -23.02
C LYS A 318 22.17 12.89 -24.40
N ILE A 319 22.21 12.12 -25.47
CA ILE A 319 22.18 12.66 -26.85
C ILE A 319 20.79 13.19 -27.19
N LEU A 320 19.74 12.41 -26.88
CA LEU A 320 18.35 12.80 -27.17
C LEU A 320 17.97 14.11 -26.47
N ARG A 321 18.32 14.29 -25.20
CA ARG A 321 18.05 15.52 -24.43
C ARG A 321 18.72 16.77 -24.99
N LEU A 322 19.82 16.61 -25.74
CA LEU A 322 20.49 17.73 -26.42
C LEU A 322 19.86 18.04 -27.78
N HIS A 323 19.00 17.16 -28.29
CA HIS A 323 18.37 17.33 -29.58
C HIS A 323 17.12 18.21 -29.49
N PRO A 324 16.94 19.24 -30.35
CA PRO A 324 15.83 20.19 -30.25
C PRO A 324 14.43 19.57 -30.25
N CYS A 325 14.24 18.44 -30.95
CA CYS A 325 12.94 17.77 -31.05
C CYS A 325 12.43 17.16 -29.72
N THR A 326 13.27 17.10 -28.68
CA THR A 326 12.89 16.57 -27.36
C THR A 326 12.76 17.65 -26.28
N ALA A 327 12.97 18.94 -26.62
CA ALA A 327 13.03 20.03 -25.65
C ALA A 327 11.77 20.19 -24.78
N GLU A 328 10.61 19.80 -25.32
CA GLU A 328 9.31 19.88 -24.63
C GLU A 328 8.85 18.54 -24.06
N LEU A 329 9.58 17.45 -24.31
CA LEU A 329 9.24 16.12 -23.80
C LEU A 329 9.70 15.97 -22.35
N GLY A 330 8.82 15.43 -21.52
CA GLY A 330 9.19 14.83 -20.25
C GLY A 330 9.80 13.43 -20.42
N GLY A 331 10.23 12.86 -19.31
CA GLY A 331 10.91 11.57 -19.27
C GLY A 331 12.37 11.68 -19.66
N LEU A 332 12.88 10.65 -20.36
CA LEU A 332 14.29 10.43 -20.62
C LEU A 332 15.16 10.52 -19.35
N GLN A 333 14.59 10.29 -18.16
CA GLN A 333 15.20 10.37 -16.85
C GLN A 333 16.17 9.22 -16.60
N ASP A 334 17.02 9.36 -15.59
CA ASP A 334 18.00 8.33 -15.23
C ASP A 334 17.28 7.02 -14.86
N VAL A 335 17.72 5.92 -15.47
CA VAL A 335 17.14 4.59 -15.28
C VAL A 335 17.60 3.90 -14.00
N ILE A 336 18.64 4.42 -13.33
CA ILE A 336 19.18 3.89 -12.06
C ILE A 336 18.33 4.35 -10.85
N PRO A 337 18.01 5.65 -10.65
CA PRO A 337 17.15 6.12 -9.55
C PRO A 337 15.75 5.52 -9.56
N ALA A 338 15.26 5.11 -10.73
CA ALA A 338 13.98 4.40 -10.88
C ALA A 338 13.85 3.19 -9.93
N VAL A 339 14.98 2.54 -9.59
CA VAL A 339 15.04 1.35 -8.73
C VAL A 339 14.98 1.69 -7.24
N LYS A 340 15.34 2.92 -6.84
CA LYS A 340 15.51 3.30 -5.41
C LYS A 340 14.56 4.40 -4.95
N ASP A 341 14.42 5.47 -5.73
CA ASP A 341 13.68 6.68 -5.34
C ASP A 341 12.54 7.00 -6.32
N GLY A 342 12.43 6.23 -7.42
CA GLY A 342 11.48 6.44 -8.52
C GLY A 342 11.88 7.58 -9.45
N PHE A 343 11.01 7.92 -10.40
CA PHE A 343 11.21 9.07 -11.29
C PHE A 343 10.79 10.38 -10.62
N THR A 344 11.45 11.47 -11.03
CA THR A 344 11.08 12.84 -10.67
C THR A 344 9.81 13.24 -11.40
N LYS A 345 8.93 13.97 -10.69
CA LYS A 345 7.70 14.50 -11.28
C LYS A 345 8.02 15.63 -12.26
N GLU A 346 7.57 15.48 -13.50
CA GLU A 346 7.72 16.50 -14.54
C GLU A 346 6.35 16.96 -15.02
N ASN A 347 6.09 18.26 -14.97
CA ASN A 347 4.85 18.84 -15.52
C ASN A 347 5.02 19.08 -17.03
N ARG A 348 5.08 17.99 -17.81
CA ARG A 348 5.11 18.03 -19.27
C ARG A 348 3.91 17.26 -19.82
N GLU A 349 3.33 17.75 -20.91
CA GLU A 349 2.16 17.13 -21.54
C GLU A 349 2.49 15.76 -22.13
N HIS A 350 3.67 15.63 -22.75
CA HIS A 350 4.13 14.40 -23.39
C HIS A 350 5.43 13.91 -22.77
N PHE A 351 5.59 12.59 -22.64
CA PHE A 351 6.82 11.99 -22.16
C PHE A 351 7.19 10.70 -22.90
N VAL A 352 8.47 10.34 -22.83
CA VAL A 352 8.97 9.01 -23.19
C VAL A 352 10.04 8.58 -22.22
N GLN A 353 9.93 7.38 -21.65
CA GLN A 353 10.84 6.86 -20.65
C GLN A 353 11.14 5.39 -20.92
N ILE A 354 12.40 4.98 -20.74
CA ILE A 354 12.76 3.56 -20.68
C ILE A 354 12.81 3.17 -19.20
N ILE A 355 12.22 2.03 -18.87
CA ILE A 355 12.22 1.47 -17.52
C ILE A 355 12.80 0.06 -17.53
N ASN A 356 13.39 -0.33 -16.41
CA ASN A 356 13.81 -1.70 -16.17
C ASN A 356 12.73 -2.42 -15.36
N VAL A 357 12.05 -3.37 -15.99
CA VAL A 357 11.02 -4.21 -15.38
C VAL A 357 11.72 -5.40 -14.70
N ARG A 358 11.53 -5.57 -13.38
CA ARG A 358 12.08 -6.68 -12.57
C ARG A 358 13.61 -6.83 -12.58
N GLY A 359 14.34 -5.77 -12.92
CA GLY A 359 15.81 -5.80 -12.96
C GLY A 359 16.41 -6.57 -14.15
N ASN A 360 15.59 -7.13 -15.04
CA ASN A 360 16.05 -8.01 -16.13
C ASN A 360 15.37 -7.77 -17.48
N HIS A 361 14.52 -6.75 -17.63
CA HIS A 361 13.83 -6.50 -18.90
C HIS A 361 13.66 -5.00 -19.15
N TRP A 362 13.90 -4.56 -20.38
CA TRP A 362 13.81 -3.15 -20.75
C TRP A 362 12.56 -2.89 -21.57
N THR A 363 11.76 -1.90 -21.18
CA THR A 363 10.54 -1.48 -21.89
C THR A 363 10.46 0.03 -22.02
N THR A 364 9.74 0.52 -23.03
CA THR A 364 9.49 1.96 -23.21
C THR A 364 8.06 2.29 -22.79
N LEU A 365 7.92 3.34 -21.97
CA LEU A 365 6.66 3.96 -21.57
C LEU A 365 6.52 5.31 -22.28
N SER A 366 5.34 5.64 -22.80
CA SER A 366 5.08 6.96 -23.37
C SER A 366 3.59 7.24 -23.53
N ASN A 367 3.19 8.49 -23.37
CA ASN A 367 1.86 8.97 -23.78
C ASN A 367 1.88 9.71 -25.14
N ILE A 368 3.03 9.75 -25.85
CA ILE A 368 3.11 10.32 -27.20
C ILE A 368 2.17 9.55 -28.12
N LYS A 369 1.35 10.29 -28.89
CA LYS A 369 0.29 9.75 -29.77
C LYS A 369 -0.78 8.90 -29.04
N SER A 370 -0.96 9.11 -27.75
CA SER A 370 -1.97 8.43 -26.92
C SER A 370 -3.18 9.33 -26.67
N CYS A 371 -4.30 8.74 -26.24
CA CYS A 371 -5.44 9.49 -25.76
C CYS A 371 -5.11 10.24 -24.45
N VAL A 372 -5.97 11.18 -24.05
CA VAL A 372 -5.90 11.78 -22.71
C VAL A 372 -6.02 10.67 -21.66
N ASP A 373 -5.23 10.76 -20.59
CA ASP A 373 -5.14 9.77 -19.51
C ASP A 373 -4.68 8.36 -19.96
N GLU A 374 -4.02 8.22 -21.11
CA GLU A 374 -3.46 6.96 -21.60
C GLU A 374 -1.92 6.96 -21.60
N VAL A 375 -1.33 5.87 -21.12
CA VAL A 375 0.10 5.60 -21.24
C VAL A 375 0.31 4.25 -21.93
N ARG A 376 1.11 4.28 -22.99
CA ARG A 376 1.46 3.11 -23.78
C ARG A 376 2.75 2.47 -23.32
N ILE A 377 2.73 1.15 -23.28
CA ILE A 377 3.87 0.28 -23.02
C ILE A 377 4.29 -0.37 -24.33
N TYR A 378 5.53 -0.14 -24.75
CA TYR A 378 6.13 -0.70 -25.94
C TYR A 378 7.09 -1.81 -25.53
N ASP A 379 6.53 -3.01 -25.39
CA ASP A 379 7.25 -4.19 -24.91
C ASP A 379 7.53 -5.17 -26.06
N SER A 380 8.82 -5.39 -26.31
CA SER A 380 9.29 -6.30 -27.36
C SER A 380 9.40 -7.77 -26.91
N PHE A 381 9.14 -8.07 -25.64
CA PHE A 381 9.21 -9.43 -25.13
C PHE A 381 8.05 -9.73 -24.18
N VAL A 382 6.85 -9.77 -24.76
CA VAL A 382 5.62 -10.11 -24.07
C VAL A 382 5.42 -11.62 -24.11
N ASN A 383 5.46 -12.28 -22.96
CA ASN A 383 5.21 -13.71 -22.86
C ASN A 383 3.70 -14.02 -23.00
N LEU A 384 3.21 -13.98 -24.25
CA LEU A 384 1.84 -14.35 -24.60
C LEU A 384 1.69 -15.87 -24.50
N ASN A 385 1.50 -16.38 -23.29
CA ASN A 385 1.19 -17.79 -23.10
C ASN A 385 -0.21 -18.05 -23.69
N ARG A 386 -0.27 -18.47 -24.96
CA ARG A 386 -1.50 -18.63 -25.78
C ARG A 386 -2.44 -19.75 -25.31
N LYS A 387 -2.23 -20.32 -24.13
CA LYS A 387 -3.08 -21.38 -23.57
C LYS A 387 -3.27 -21.15 -22.06
N GLY A 388 -4.32 -20.40 -21.70
CA GLY A 388 -5.04 -20.62 -20.45
C GLY A 388 -4.82 -19.67 -19.27
N LYS A 389 -4.05 -18.57 -19.41
CA LYS A 389 -4.12 -17.44 -18.45
C LYS A 389 -4.09 -16.12 -19.24
N ASP A 390 -5.25 -15.48 -19.36
CA ASP A 390 -5.47 -14.25 -20.15
C ASP A 390 -4.89 -12.97 -19.52
N GLN A 391 -3.88 -13.07 -18.66
CA GLN A 391 -3.35 -11.88 -17.98
C GLN A 391 -1.82 -11.89 -17.94
N ILE A 392 -1.23 -11.06 -18.77
CA ILE A 392 0.14 -10.59 -18.58
C ILE A 392 0.07 -9.57 -17.45
N SER A 393 0.70 -9.88 -16.32
CA SER A 393 0.77 -8.96 -15.18
C SER A 393 2.08 -8.17 -15.23
N TYR A 394 2.00 -6.85 -15.34
CA TYR A 394 3.14 -5.99 -15.03
C TYR A 394 3.26 -5.82 -13.51
N PRO A 395 4.48 -5.72 -12.98
CA PRO A 395 4.67 -5.41 -11.57
C PRO A 395 4.24 -3.95 -11.27
N VAL A 396 3.87 -3.70 -10.01
CA VAL A 396 3.34 -2.41 -9.57
C VAL A 396 4.35 -1.26 -9.70
N ASP A 397 5.64 -1.57 -9.71
CA ASP A 397 6.73 -0.64 -10.02
C ASP A 397 6.54 0.07 -11.38
N VAL A 398 5.95 -0.61 -12.38
CA VAL A 398 5.62 -0.01 -13.68
C VAL A 398 4.54 1.05 -13.53
N GLU A 399 3.48 0.75 -12.78
CA GLU A 399 2.40 1.70 -12.48
C GLU A 399 2.90 2.88 -11.65
N GLN A 400 3.75 2.61 -10.65
CA GLN A 400 4.41 3.64 -9.84
C GLN A 400 5.28 4.56 -10.71
N CYS A 401 6.03 4.01 -11.67
CA CYS A 401 6.81 4.80 -12.62
C CYS A 401 5.91 5.72 -13.45
N VAL A 402 4.79 5.19 -13.96
CA VAL A 402 3.81 5.98 -14.71
C VAL A 402 3.19 7.08 -13.85
N CYS A 403 2.72 6.77 -12.65
CA CYS A 403 2.10 7.76 -11.77
C CYS A 403 3.05 8.90 -11.41
N ARG A 404 4.35 8.64 -11.26
CA ARG A 404 5.35 9.68 -11.03
C ARG A 404 5.58 10.57 -12.24
N ILE A 405 5.73 9.99 -13.43
CA ILE A 405 6.03 10.74 -14.65
C ILE A 405 4.79 11.47 -15.16
N ALA A 406 3.68 10.76 -15.34
CA ALA A 406 2.44 11.29 -15.90
C ALA A 406 1.63 12.13 -14.90
N SER A 407 1.81 11.89 -13.58
CA SER A 407 1.11 12.60 -12.51
C SER A 407 -0.43 12.69 -12.68
N PRO A 408 -1.11 11.56 -12.96
CA PRO A 408 -2.55 11.53 -13.12
C PRO A 408 -3.30 11.99 -11.85
N LEU A 409 -4.46 12.65 -12.03
CA LEU A 409 -5.26 13.17 -10.92
C LEU A 409 -6.17 12.11 -10.26
N GLY A 410 -6.37 10.95 -10.89
CA GLY A 410 -7.25 9.90 -10.35
C GLY A 410 -7.04 8.51 -10.93
N PHE A 411 -6.79 8.39 -12.23
CA PHE A 411 -6.45 7.12 -12.87
C PHE A 411 -5.62 7.37 -14.13
N VAL A 412 -5.00 6.31 -14.64
CA VAL A 412 -4.35 6.28 -15.95
C VAL A 412 -4.61 4.93 -16.62
N ASN A 413 -4.96 4.96 -17.90
CA ASN A 413 -5.16 3.77 -18.72
C ASN A 413 -3.80 3.28 -19.22
N MET A 414 -3.46 2.06 -18.85
CA MET A 414 -2.22 1.39 -19.21
C MET A 414 -2.47 0.50 -20.43
N VAL A 415 -1.79 0.77 -21.54
CA VAL A 415 -2.06 0.09 -22.83
C VAL A 415 -0.79 -0.55 -23.37
N VAL A 416 -0.81 -1.87 -23.54
CA VAL A 416 0.33 -2.59 -24.13
C VAL A 416 0.19 -2.64 -25.62
N THR A 417 1.10 -1.98 -26.31
CA THR A 417 1.06 -1.85 -27.76
C THR A 417 1.55 -3.12 -28.46
N ASN A 418 0.94 -3.44 -29.61
CA ASN A 418 1.35 -4.58 -30.43
C ASN A 418 2.56 -4.24 -31.30
N VAL A 419 3.70 -4.03 -30.66
CA VAL A 419 4.99 -3.81 -31.34
C VAL A 419 5.64 -5.11 -31.76
N GLN A 420 6.65 -5.02 -32.64
CA GLN A 420 7.45 -6.18 -33.03
C GLN A 420 8.09 -6.85 -31.81
N GLN A 421 7.86 -8.16 -31.69
CA GLN A 421 8.51 -8.98 -30.69
C GLN A 421 9.95 -9.32 -31.12
N GLN A 422 10.87 -9.28 -30.16
CA GLN A 422 12.28 -9.60 -30.38
C GLN A 422 12.48 -11.10 -30.61
N LYS A 423 13.58 -11.45 -31.28
CA LYS A 423 14.07 -12.83 -31.37
C LYS A 423 15.15 -13.06 -30.30
N GLY A 424 14.98 -14.09 -29.47
CA GLY A 424 15.88 -14.38 -28.35
C GLY A 424 15.61 -13.47 -27.13
N GLY A 425 16.38 -13.64 -26.05
CA GLY A 425 16.15 -12.95 -24.77
C GLY A 425 16.91 -11.63 -24.56
N SER A 426 17.98 -11.36 -25.33
CA SER A 426 18.94 -10.28 -25.02
C SER A 426 18.66 -8.92 -25.64
N ALA A 427 17.71 -8.82 -26.59
CA ALA A 427 17.56 -7.65 -27.43
C ALA A 427 16.62 -6.57 -26.87
N CYS A 428 15.99 -6.78 -25.71
CA CYS A 428 14.96 -5.89 -25.17
C CYS A 428 15.45 -4.44 -25.02
N GLY A 429 16.68 -4.24 -24.56
CA GLY A 429 17.28 -2.91 -24.45
C GLY A 429 17.46 -2.20 -25.80
N LEU A 430 17.83 -2.93 -26.85
CA LEU A 430 17.95 -2.36 -28.21
C LEU A 430 16.59 -1.98 -28.78
N PHE A 431 15.56 -2.79 -28.56
CA PHE A 431 14.19 -2.46 -28.96
C PHE A 431 13.64 -1.27 -28.17
N ALA A 432 13.86 -1.21 -26.86
CA ALA A 432 13.45 -0.07 -26.03
C ALA A 432 14.09 1.23 -26.51
N ILE A 433 15.40 1.24 -26.78
CA ILE A 433 16.13 2.37 -27.38
C ILE A 433 15.50 2.77 -28.72
N SER A 434 15.26 1.79 -29.59
CA SER A 434 14.71 2.03 -30.94
C SER A 434 13.30 2.62 -30.89
N ASN A 435 12.44 2.10 -30.04
CA ASN A 435 11.08 2.59 -29.83
C ASN A 435 11.11 4.02 -29.26
N THR A 436 11.98 4.31 -28.29
CA THR A 436 12.16 5.66 -27.75
C THR A 436 12.62 6.64 -28.83
N ILE A 437 13.63 6.29 -29.64
CA ILE A 437 14.09 7.15 -30.75
C ILE A 437 12.96 7.36 -31.76
N ALA A 438 12.22 6.32 -32.13
CA ALA A 438 11.08 6.46 -33.05
C ALA A 438 10.06 7.48 -32.54
N LEU A 439 9.66 7.37 -31.27
CA LEU A 439 8.69 8.27 -30.63
C LEU A 439 9.19 9.72 -30.58
N CYS A 440 10.45 9.94 -30.18
CA CYS A 440 11.08 11.27 -30.17
C CYS A 440 11.10 11.94 -31.56
N PHE A 441 11.11 11.15 -32.63
CA PHE A 441 11.12 11.63 -34.02
C PHE A 441 9.75 11.46 -34.71
N GLY A 442 8.68 11.37 -33.93
CA GLY A 442 7.30 11.38 -34.43
C GLY A 442 6.89 10.13 -35.22
N LYS A 443 7.66 9.04 -35.13
CA LYS A 443 7.29 7.73 -35.71
C LYS A 443 6.59 6.86 -34.67
N ASP A 444 5.60 6.10 -35.11
CA ASP A 444 4.88 5.17 -34.23
C ASP A 444 5.54 3.77 -34.28
N PRO A 445 6.07 3.23 -33.17
CA PRO A 445 6.65 1.89 -33.13
C PRO A 445 5.72 0.77 -33.62
N ILE A 446 4.40 0.95 -33.54
CA ILE A 446 3.42 -0.03 -34.03
C ILE A 446 3.52 -0.21 -35.55
N THR A 447 3.90 0.83 -36.30
CA THR A 447 4.03 0.81 -37.76
C THR A 447 5.45 0.49 -38.24
N LEU A 448 6.37 0.16 -37.32
CA LEU A 448 7.76 -0.13 -37.64
C LEU A 448 8.08 -1.63 -37.54
N LYS A 449 8.93 -2.08 -38.47
CA LYS A 449 9.62 -3.37 -38.44
C LYS A 449 11.11 -3.11 -38.26
N TRP A 450 11.65 -3.49 -37.11
CA TRP A 450 13.05 -3.38 -36.75
C TRP A 450 13.88 -4.50 -37.36
N ASN A 451 14.99 -4.12 -38.00
CA ASN A 451 16.07 -5.02 -38.36
C ASN A 451 16.96 -5.25 -37.14
N GLN A 452 16.60 -6.25 -36.32
CA GLN A 452 17.26 -6.55 -35.04
C GLN A 452 18.79 -6.69 -35.15
N GLY A 453 19.28 -7.32 -36.23
CA GLY A 453 20.73 -7.50 -36.44
C GLY A 453 21.48 -6.19 -36.69
N MET A 454 20.78 -5.16 -37.16
CA MET A 454 21.36 -3.84 -37.42
C MET A 454 21.24 -2.87 -36.24
N LEU A 455 20.45 -3.18 -35.21
CA LEU A 455 20.21 -2.27 -34.08
C LEU A 455 21.50 -1.95 -33.32
N GLY A 456 22.28 -2.97 -32.93
CA GLY A 456 23.56 -2.81 -32.24
C GLY A 456 24.61 -2.08 -33.08
N PRO A 457 24.93 -2.57 -34.30
CA PRO A 457 25.91 -1.92 -35.19
C PRO A 457 25.58 -0.46 -35.53
N THR A 458 24.30 -0.14 -35.71
CA THR A 458 23.89 1.24 -36.04
C THR A 458 23.87 2.11 -34.79
N LEU A 459 23.57 1.55 -33.61
CA LEU A 459 23.65 2.28 -32.34
C LEU A 459 25.08 2.70 -32.02
N MET A 460 26.07 1.85 -32.33
CA MET A 460 27.47 2.23 -32.18
C MET A 460 27.86 3.43 -33.04
N ARG A 461 27.37 3.48 -34.29
CA ARG A 461 27.56 4.64 -35.19
C ARG A 461 26.83 5.88 -34.68
N LEU A 462 25.60 5.73 -34.17
CA LEU A 462 24.83 6.83 -33.57
C LEU A 462 25.59 7.53 -32.43
N PHE A 463 26.36 6.79 -31.63
CA PHE A 463 27.17 7.39 -30.58
C PHE A 463 28.33 8.25 -31.08
N VAL A 464 28.75 8.07 -32.33
CA VAL A 464 29.79 8.88 -32.97
C VAL A 464 29.15 10.01 -33.78
N ASP A 465 28.25 9.65 -34.69
CA ASP A 465 27.73 10.54 -35.73
C ASP A 465 26.58 11.43 -35.24
N ARG A 466 25.93 11.07 -34.12
CA ARG A 466 24.75 11.76 -33.55
C ARG A 466 23.55 11.89 -34.49
N ASP A 467 23.52 11.08 -35.56
CA ASP A 467 22.50 11.13 -36.61
C ASP A 467 21.36 10.11 -36.38
N PHE A 468 20.31 10.56 -35.69
CA PHE A 468 19.10 9.77 -35.47
C PHE A 468 18.29 9.47 -36.76
N PRO A 469 18.10 10.41 -37.71
CA PRO A 469 17.49 10.10 -39.00
C PRO A 469 18.16 8.93 -39.73
N SER A 470 19.49 8.90 -39.81
CA SER A 470 20.24 7.80 -40.42
C SER A 470 20.10 6.50 -39.64
N TYR A 471 20.08 6.57 -38.30
CA TYR A 471 19.78 5.42 -37.45
C TYR A 471 18.43 4.80 -37.82
N LEU A 472 17.35 5.61 -37.81
CA LEU A 472 15.99 5.13 -38.10
C LEU A 472 15.86 4.57 -39.52
N LYS A 473 16.49 5.22 -40.51
CA LYS A 473 16.48 4.75 -41.91
C LYS A 473 17.16 3.39 -42.07
N SER A 474 18.25 3.16 -41.35
CA SER A 474 19.06 1.93 -41.48
C SER A 474 18.52 0.76 -40.67
N THR A 475 17.73 1.04 -39.63
CA THR A 475 17.27 0.03 -38.66
C THR A 475 15.79 -0.34 -38.80
N SER A 476 14.98 0.47 -39.49
CA SER A 476 13.55 0.26 -39.58
C SER A 476 13.02 0.25 -41.02
N GLN A 477 11.95 -0.52 -41.22
CA GLN A 477 11.11 -0.46 -42.40
C GLN A 477 9.67 -0.19 -41.95
N HIS A 478 8.90 0.52 -42.78
CA HIS A 478 7.47 0.66 -42.54
C HIS A 478 6.80 -0.69 -42.77
N LYS A 479 5.85 -1.04 -41.90
CA LYS A 479 4.98 -2.21 -42.06
C LYS A 479 3.53 -1.77 -41.97
N ASP A 480 2.63 -2.62 -42.48
CA ASP A 480 1.22 -2.41 -42.27
C ASP A 480 0.89 -2.43 -40.78
N THR A 481 -0.04 -1.55 -40.40
CA THR A 481 -0.50 -1.49 -39.02
C THR A 481 -1.21 -2.81 -38.69
N PRO A 482 -0.83 -3.50 -37.61
CA PRO A 482 -1.51 -4.72 -37.23
C PRO A 482 -3.00 -4.44 -36.97
N ILE A 483 -3.86 -5.40 -37.35
CA ILE A 483 -5.32 -5.33 -37.14
C ILE A 483 -5.62 -5.01 -35.66
N ARG A 484 -4.89 -5.66 -34.76
CA ARG A 484 -4.96 -5.39 -33.31
C ARG A 484 -3.80 -4.48 -32.91
N LYS A 485 -4.10 -3.22 -32.56
CA LYS A 485 -3.10 -2.20 -32.19
C LYS A 485 -2.54 -2.38 -30.78
N PHE A 486 -3.30 -2.99 -29.87
CA PHE A 486 -2.89 -3.25 -28.49
C PHE A 486 -3.15 -4.71 -28.09
N LEU A 487 -2.25 -5.27 -27.28
CA LEU A 487 -2.32 -6.65 -26.81
C LEU A 487 -3.27 -6.80 -25.62
N PHE A 488 -3.24 -5.86 -24.69
CA PHE A 488 -4.15 -5.76 -23.54
C PHE A 488 -4.06 -4.38 -22.91
N GLU A 489 -5.04 -4.05 -22.06
CA GLU A 489 -5.13 -2.78 -21.35
C GLU A 489 -5.68 -2.99 -19.94
N TRP A 490 -5.36 -2.07 -19.03
CA TRP A 490 -5.95 -2.03 -17.70
C TRP A 490 -5.95 -0.61 -17.14
N VAL A 491 -6.74 -0.38 -16.09
CA VAL A 491 -6.82 0.91 -15.39
C VAL A 491 -5.92 0.86 -14.15
N CYS A 492 -4.96 1.78 -14.09
CA CYS A 492 -4.20 2.05 -12.87
C CYS A 492 -4.90 3.16 -12.08
N TRP A 493 -5.44 2.82 -10.93
CA TRP A 493 -6.08 3.77 -10.02
C TRP A 493 -5.06 4.49 -9.17
N VAL A 494 -5.25 5.79 -8.98
CA VAL A 494 -4.35 6.66 -8.22
C VAL A 494 -4.98 6.96 -6.87
N HIS A 495 -4.21 6.76 -5.82
CA HIS A 495 -4.67 6.88 -4.45
C HIS A 495 -3.79 7.82 -3.63
N CYS A 496 -4.27 8.08 -2.41
CA CYS A 496 -3.57 8.86 -1.40
C CYS A 496 -3.27 10.30 -1.85
N HIS A 497 -2.58 11.04 -0.99
CA HIS A 497 -2.02 12.35 -1.32
C HIS A 497 -0.65 12.25 -2.02
N CYS A 498 0.02 11.10 -1.94
CA CYS A 498 1.25 10.83 -2.68
C CYS A 498 1.01 10.58 -4.18
N ALA A 499 -0.24 10.43 -4.62
CA ALA A 499 -0.64 10.18 -6.00
C ALA A 499 0.00 8.90 -6.58
N MET A 500 0.00 7.82 -5.81
CA MET A 500 0.56 6.51 -6.18
C MET A 500 -0.56 5.44 -6.25
N PRO A 501 -0.38 4.36 -7.02
CA PRO A 501 -1.34 3.25 -7.07
C PRO A 501 -1.32 2.43 -5.78
N ASP A 502 -2.26 1.50 -5.65
CA ASP A 502 -2.20 0.45 -4.62
C ASP A 502 -0.93 -0.38 -4.83
N ASP A 503 -0.02 -0.35 -3.86
CA ASP A 503 1.26 -1.06 -3.88
C ASP A 503 1.17 -2.47 -3.27
N GLY A 504 -0.03 -2.92 -2.92
CA GLY A 504 -0.30 -4.19 -2.24
C GLY A 504 -0.07 -4.14 -0.73
N GLU A 505 0.41 -3.02 -0.20
CA GLU A 505 0.53 -2.78 1.23
C GLU A 505 -0.81 -2.35 1.84
N LEU A 506 -0.90 -2.34 3.16
CA LEU A 506 -2.14 -1.97 3.85
C LEU A 506 -2.56 -0.53 3.49
N MET A 507 -3.79 -0.38 3.02
CA MET A 507 -4.43 0.91 2.73
C MET A 507 -5.69 1.14 3.57
N GLY A 508 -5.94 2.40 3.93
CA GLY A 508 -7.09 2.82 4.71
C GLY A 508 -8.01 3.75 3.93
N LYS A 509 -9.32 3.49 3.95
CA LYS A 509 -10.33 4.37 3.35
C LYS A 509 -10.86 5.35 4.37
N CYS A 510 -10.65 6.65 4.15
CA CYS A 510 -11.13 7.67 5.07
C CYS A 510 -12.66 7.73 5.10
N LYS A 511 -13.29 7.64 6.27
CA LYS A 511 -14.75 7.71 6.44
C LYS A 511 -15.37 8.97 5.83
N LYS A 512 -14.68 10.12 5.96
CA LYS A 512 -15.17 11.43 5.49
C LYS A 512 -14.99 11.67 3.99
N CYS A 513 -13.75 11.72 3.50
CA CYS A 513 -13.48 12.04 2.09
C CYS A 513 -13.57 10.85 1.13
N LYS A 514 -13.74 9.62 1.66
CA LYS A 514 -13.84 8.36 0.91
C LYS A 514 -12.62 8.00 0.05
N ARG A 515 -11.51 8.75 0.15
CA ARG A 515 -10.24 8.43 -0.51
C ARG A 515 -9.47 7.36 0.27
N TRP A 516 -8.71 6.55 -0.47
CA TRP A 516 -7.78 5.55 0.06
C TRP A 516 -6.41 6.17 0.31
N PHE A 517 -5.73 5.75 1.37
CA PHE A 517 -4.41 6.24 1.78
C PHE A 517 -3.49 5.06 2.12
N HIS A 518 -2.23 5.14 1.67
CA HIS A 518 -1.21 4.16 2.04
C HIS A 518 -0.81 4.32 3.49
N SER A 519 -0.54 3.20 4.17
CA SER A 519 -0.07 3.18 5.56
C SER A 519 1.28 3.86 5.76
N SER A 520 2.11 3.89 4.71
CA SER A 520 3.37 4.64 4.67
C SER A 520 3.18 6.16 4.57
N CYS A 521 2.04 6.61 4.05
CA CYS A 521 1.75 8.02 3.77
C CYS A 521 0.87 8.69 4.82
N GLU A 522 0.04 7.90 5.50
CA GLU A 522 -0.91 8.38 6.49
C GLU A 522 -0.93 7.42 7.68
N GLN A 523 -0.80 7.96 8.89
CA GLN A 523 -0.82 7.16 10.11
C GLN A 523 -2.25 6.99 10.62
N GLY A 524 -2.58 5.81 11.12
CA GLY A 524 -3.82 5.55 11.86
C GLY A 524 -4.21 4.08 11.87
N ASP A 525 -5.27 3.78 12.60
CA ASP A 525 -5.86 2.44 12.61
C ASP A 525 -6.81 2.28 11.41
N PHE A 526 -6.31 1.68 10.33
CA PHE A 526 -7.09 1.47 9.12
C PHE A 526 -8.13 0.34 9.24
N LYS A 527 -8.14 -0.41 10.34
CA LYS A 527 -9.18 -1.39 10.65
C LYS A 527 -10.41 -0.72 11.26
N ASP A 528 -10.26 0.48 11.81
CA ASP A 528 -11.36 1.26 12.36
C ASP A 528 -12.24 1.84 11.22
N PRO A 529 -13.53 1.45 11.11
CA PRO A 529 -14.43 2.04 10.11
C PRO A 529 -14.71 3.53 10.32
N GLU A 530 -14.41 4.05 11.52
CA GLU A 530 -14.53 5.46 11.87
C GLU A 530 -13.28 6.29 11.52
N TRP A 531 -12.22 5.63 11.04
CA TRP A 531 -10.95 6.28 10.73
C TRP A 531 -11.11 7.42 9.71
N LYS A 532 -10.42 8.53 9.98
CA LYS A 532 -10.38 9.73 9.14
C LYS A 532 -8.93 10.11 8.88
N CYS A 533 -8.63 10.55 7.66
CA CYS A 533 -7.30 11.07 7.37
C CYS A 533 -7.05 12.40 8.11
N ARG A 534 -5.79 12.76 8.33
CA ARG A 534 -5.37 13.97 9.05
C ARG A 534 -6.04 15.24 8.52
N ASN A 535 -6.11 15.40 7.19
CA ASN A 535 -6.77 16.56 6.58
C ASN A 535 -8.26 16.67 6.95
N CYS A 536 -8.94 15.52 7.09
CA CYS A 536 -10.35 15.52 7.51
C CYS A 536 -10.50 15.82 9.01
N ILE A 537 -9.59 15.31 9.84
CA ILE A 537 -9.55 15.59 11.29
C ILE A 537 -9.31 17.08 11.53
N THR A 538 -8.27 17.66 10.93
CA THR A 538 -7.93 19.08 11.10
C THR A 538 -9.09 19.99 10.70
N ARG A 539 -9.74 19.71 9.55
CA ARG A 539 -10.91 20.50 9.12
C ARG A 539 -12.09 20.40 10.09
N GLU A 540 -12.28 19.27 10.76
CA GLU A 540 -13.32 19.11 11.78
C GLU A 540 -12.99 19.89 13.04
N GLU A 541 -11.75 19.82 13.50
CA GLU A 541 -11.28 20.59 14.66
C GLU A 541 -11.39 22.09 14.42
N GLU A 542 -10.99 22.57 13.24
CA GLU A 542 -11.17 23.97 12.84
C GLU A 542 -12.65 24.38 12.85
N THR A 543 -13.53 23.51 12.35
CA THR A 543 -14.98 23.77 12.33
C THR A 543 -15.55 23.81 13.76
N ARG A 544 -15.13 22.88 14.64
CA ARG A 544 -15.53 22.85 16.05
C ARG A 544 -15.04 24.11 16.77
N LYS A 545 -13.77 24.47 16.61
CA LYS A 545 -13.19 25.67 17.22
C LYS A 545 -13.92 26.94 16.77
N ARG A 546 -14.24 27.08 15.48
CA ARG A 546 -15.04 28.21 14.98
C ARG A 546 -16.42 28.29 15.63
N LYS A 547 -17.08 27.15 15.88
CA LYS A 547 -18.37 27.12 16.60
C LYS A 547 -18.20 27.54 18.07
N GLU A 548 -17.18 27.03 18.75
CA GLU A 548 -16.90 27.40 20.16
C GLU A 548 -16.55 28.88 20.30
N ASP A 549 -15.74 29.42 19.40
CA ASP A 549 -15.38 30.84 19.41
C ASP A 549 -16.61 31.71 19.15
N ARG A 550 -17.46 31.34 18.18
CA ARG A 550 -18.75 32.01 17.93
C ARG A 550 -19.68 31.94 19.15
N GLN A 551 -19.73 30.81 19.84
CA GLN A 551 -20.54 30.65 21.05
C GLN A 551 -20.06 31.60 22.17
N LYS A 552 -18.74 31.69 22.40
CA LYS A 552 -18.15 32.60 23.38
C LYS A 552 -18.42 34.07 23.04
N GLU A 553 -18.40 34.45 21.76
CA GLU A 553 -18.75 35.80 21.33
C GLU A 553 -20.20 36.14 21.66
N ILE A 554 -21.12 35.20 21.45
CA ILE A 554 -22.53 35.36 21.79
C ILE A 554 -22.75 35.44 23.29
N ASP A 555 -22.13 34.57 24.08
CA ASP A 555 -22.22 34.59 25.55
C ASP A 555 -21.71 35.93 26.09
N LYS A 556 -20.61 36.46 25.53
CA LYS A 556 -20.08 37.79 25.85
C LYS A 556 -21.06 38.91 25.47
N CYS A 557 -21.72 38.80 24.32
CA CYS A 557 -22.74 39.75 23.90
C CYS A 557 -23.95 39.73 24.85
N PHE A 558 -24.45 38.54 25.20
CA PHE A 558 -25.58 38.37 26.12
C PHE A 558 -25.25 38.91 27.51
N ALA A 559 -24.02 38.69 28.00
CA ALA A 559 -23.57 39.26 29.27
C ALA A 559 -23.63 40.80 29.26
N LYS A 560 -23.21 41.45 28.17
CA LYS A 560 -23.34 42.90 28.00
C LYS A 560 -24.80 43.35 27.95
N LEU A 561 -25.64 42.67 27.17
CA LEU A 561 -27.07 42.97 27.06
C LEU A 561 -27.75 42.89 28.43
N ARG A 562 -27.48 41.83 29.20
CA ARG A 562 -27.99 41.65 30.57
C ARG A 562 -27.52 42.76 31.51
N GLN A 563 -26.23 43.09 31.47
CA GLN A 563 -25.66 44.14 32.32
C GLN A 563 -26.29 45.51 32.01
N THR A 564 -26.47 45.83 30.73
CA THR A 564 -27.07 47.08 30.30
C THR A 564 -28.55 47.16 30.64
N ALA A 565 -29.30 46.06 30.46
CA ALA A 565 -30.72 45.99 30.82
C ALA A 565 -30.98 46.24 32.31
N ARG A 566 -30.04 45.88 33.20
CA ARG A 566 -30.14 46.10 34.66
C ARG A 566 -30.11 47.57 35.08
N LYS A 567 -29.76 48.50 34.19
CA LYS A 567 -29.80 49.94 34.49
C LYS A 567 -31.22 50.49 34.69
N TYR A 568 -32.23 49.78 34.19
CA TYR A 568 -33.61 50.25 34.13
C TYR A 568 -34.48 49.53 35.15
N SER A 569 -35.15 50.29 36.01
CA SER A 569 -36.07 49.76 37.03
C SER A 569 -37.31 49.08 36.43
N GLU A 570 -37.72 49.52 35.24
CA GLU A 570 -38.85 49.00 34.47
C GLU A 570 -38.62 47.55 34.00
N ARG A 571 -37.36 47.09 34.05
CA ARG A 571 -36.99 45.71 33.72
C ARG A 571 -37.72 44.70 34.60
N ASP A 572 -37.88 44.97 35.89
CA ASP A 572 -38.43 43.96 36.82
C ASP A 572 -39.91 43.68 36.55
N GLU A 573 -40.66 44.71 36.12
CA GLU A 573 -42.03 44.56 35.63
C GLU A 573 -42.06 43.74 34.33
N LEU A 574 -41.15 44.03 33.39
CA LEU A 574 -41.03 43.28 32.13
C LEU A 574 -40.65 41.81 32.33
N VAL A 575 -39.73 41.52 33.26
CA VAL A 575 -39.32 40.15 33.61
C VAL A 575 -40.49 39.39 34.22
N THR A 576 -41.25 40.02 35.11
CA THR A 576 -42.46 39.44 35.72
C THR A 576 -43.50 39.10 34.64
N LEU A 577 -43.76 40.06 33.74
CA LEU A 577 -44.68 39.89 32.62
C LEU A 577 -44.23 38.76 31.68
N TYR A 578 -42.95 38.74 31.30
CA TYR A 578 -42.36 37.68 30.47
C TYR A 578 -42.51 36.31 31.11
N ASN A 579 -42.18 36.17 32.40
CA ASN A 579 -42.24 34.89 33.10
C ASN A 579 -43.69 34.38 33.15
N LYS A 580 -44.67 35.27 33.36
CA LYS A 580 -46.09 34.91 33.31
C LYS A 580 -46.53 34.48 31.91
N VAL A 581 -46.14 35.22 30.86
CA VAL A 581 -46.43 34.82 29.47
C VAL A 581 -45.77 33.49 29.12
N ASN A 582 -44.52 33.27 29.53
CA ASN A 582 -43.78 32.03 29.29
C ASN A 582 -44.47 30.84 29.96
N GLN A 583 -44.91 31.01 31.20
CA GLN A 583 -45.68 29.99 31.93
C GLN A 583 -47.00 29.66 31.22
N VAL A 584 -47.79 30.68 30.89
CA VAL A 584 -49.16 30.51 30.37
C VAL A 584 -49.17 30.03 28.92
N ALA A 585 -48.39 30.67 28.04
CA ALA A 585 -48.49 30.47 26.59
C ALA A 585 -47.41 29.57 26.00
N PHE A 586 -46.27 29.42 26.68
CA PHE A 586 -45.15 28.62 26.21
C PHE A 586 -44.85 27.43 27.12
N SER A 587 -45.66 27.18 28.15
CA SER A 587 -45.48 26.08 29.11
C SER A 587 -44.08 26.05 29.73
N SER A 588 -43.51 27.23 30.01
CA SER A 588 -42.14 27.42 30.52
C SER A 588 -41.05 26.83 29.62
N GLN A 589 -41.31 26.69 28.31
CA GLN A 589 -40.31 26.21 27.36
C GLN A 589 -39.20 27.23 27.10
N LEU A 590 -39.38 28.54 27.36
CA LEU A 590 -38.30 29.52 27.23
C LEU A 590 -37.52 29.66 28.55
N PRO A 591 -36.25 30.11 28.53
CA PRO A 591 -35.49 30.33 29.76
C PRO A 591 -36.07 31.48 30.61
N PRO A 592 -35.71 31.59 31.90
CA PRO A 592 -36.22 32.62 32.80
C PRO A 592 -35.95 34.04 32.29
N GLY A 593 -36.89 34.95 32.53
CA GLY A 593 -36.85 36.32 32.01
C GLY A 593 -35.65 37.13 32.52
N GLU A 594 -35.15 36.80 33.71
CA GLU A 594 -33.99 37.42 34.34
C GLU A 594 -32.75 37.38 33.44
N ASP A 595 -32.64 36.33 32.62
CA ASP A 595 -31.52 36.09 31.72
C ASP A 595 -31.87 36.26 30.24
N THR A 596 -33.15 36.51 29.93
CA THR A 596 -33.70 36.36 28.57
C THR A 596 -34.37 37.61 28.05
N VAL A 597 -34.80 38.56 28.90
CA VAL A 597 -35.47 39.78 28.45
C VAL A 597 -34.89 41.04 29.11
N GLY A 598 -34.86 42.15 28.36
CA GLY A 598 -34.44 43.44 28.89
C GLY A 598 -34.93 44.64 28.09
N PHE A 599 -35.01 45.80 28.75
CA PHE A 599 -35.18 47.09 28.11
C PHE A 599 -33.82 47.69 27.75
N LEU A 600 -33.68 48.13 26.49
CA LEU A 600 -32.51 48.88 26.02
C LEU A 600 -32.97 49.98 25.06
N ASN A 601 -32.14 51.00 24.85
CA ASN A 601 -32.28 51.88 23.68
C ASN A 601 -31.52 51.30 22.46
N VAL A 602 -31.82 51.80 21.26
CA VAL A 602 -31.19 51.31 20.02
C VAL A 602 -29.68 51.48 20.04
N GLN A 603 -29.17 52.57 20.62
CA GLN A 603 -27.74 52.82 20.72
C GLN A 603 -27.04 51.78 21.60
N GLU A 604 -27.57 51.52 22.79
CA GLU A 604 -27.07 50.53 23.74
C GLU A 604 -27.10 49.11 23.16
N TYR A 605 -28.15 48.79 22.41
CA TYR A 605 -28.22 47.53 21.66
C TYR A 605 -27.10 47.42 20.62
N ASN A 606 -26.90 48.45 19.82
CA ASN A 606 -25.85 48.50 18.80
C ASN A 606 -24.45 48.39 19.45
N GLU A 607 -24.22 49.04 20.59
CA GLU A 607 -22.96 48.94 21.35
C GLU A 607 -22.73 47.53 21.94
N CYS A 608 -23.79 46.86 22.38
CA CYS A 608 -23.70 45.51 22.94
C CYS A 608 -23.47 44.44 21.86
N THR A 609 -24.11 44.58 20.70
CA THR A 609 -24.13 43.59 19.61
C THR A 609 -23.15 43.86 18.48
N GLY A 610 -22.71 45.11 18.33
CA GLY A 610 -21.96 45.57 17.15
C GLY A 610 -22.81 45.69 15.88
N GLU A 611 -24.13 45.50 15.98
CA GLU A 611 -25.04 45.65 14.84
C GLU A 611 -25.44 47.12 14.63
N THR A 612 -25.87 47.46 13.41
CA THR A 612 -26.46 48.76 13.10
C THR A 612 -27.88 48.54 12.63
N LEU A 613 -28.84 48.88 13.48
CA LEU A 613 -30.25 48.83 13.10
C LEU A 613 -30.58 49.92 12.09
N SER A 614 -31.03 49.51 10.90
CA SER A 614 -31.32 50.41 9.77
C SER A 614 -32.72 51.04 9.83
N ARG A 615 -33.58 50.59 10.74
CA ARG A 615 -34.96 51.08 10.92
C ARG A 615 -35.34 51.07 12.40
N PRO A 616 -36.23 51.97 12.84
CA PRO A 616 -36.81 51.90 14.18
C PRO A 616 -37.60 50.59 14.30
N LYS A 617 -37.30 49.82 15.35
CA LYS A 617 -37.98 48.57 15.69
C LYS A 617 -38.58 48.68 17.08
N LEU A 618 -39.70 48.02 17.33
CA LEU A 618 -40.33 47.94 18.66
C LEU A 618 -39.59 46.98 19.60
N GLY A 619 -39.06 45.89 19.03
CA GLY A 619 -38.30 44.88 19.75
C GLY A 619 -37.38 44.10 18.81
N MET A 620 -36.55 43.24 19.39
CA MET A 620 -35.69 42.33 18.66
C MET A 620 -35.37 41.09 19.50
N THR A 621 -35.46 39.93 18.88
CA THR A 621 -34.91 38.68 19.40
C THR A 621 -33.54 38.43 18.79
N TYR A 622 -32.52 38.38 19.64
CA TYR A 622 -31.16 38.02 19.27
C TYR A 622 -30.87 36.59 19.76
N GLY A 623 -30.45 35.69 18.87
CA GLY A 623 -30.21 34.30 19.26
C GLY A 623 -29.54 33.43 18.20
N LEU A 624 -28.83 32.40 18.67
CA LEU A 624 -28.18 31.38 17.85
C LEU A 624 -28.10 30.07 18.65
N ASP A 625 -28.27 28.93 17.95
CA ASP A 625 -28.03 27.58 18.50
C ASP A 625 -28.76 27.31 19.84
N GLY A 626 -29.97 27.86 19.99
CA GLY A 626 -30.85 27.63 21.14
C GLY A 626 -30.74 28.66 22.26
N LEU A 627 -29.76 29.56 22.22
CA LEU A 627 -29.69 30.72 23.11
C LEU A 627 -30.48 31.90 22.53
N VAL A 628 -31.23 32.58 23.38
CA VAL A 628 -32.09 33.71 23.00
C VAL A 628 -32.00 34.83 24.03
N PHE A 629 -32.03 36.07 23.55
CA PHE A 629 -32.20 37.28 24.33
C PHE A 629 -33.14 38.22 23.60
N ILE A 630 -34.21 38.63 24.28
CA ILE A 630 -35.24 39.53 23.77
C ILE A 630 -34.95 40.93 24.28
N VAL A 631 -34.91 41.88 23.36
CA VAL A 631 -34.73 43.30 23.63
C VAL A 631 -36.02 44.02 23.27
N ILE A 632 -36.56 44.80 24.21
CA ILE A 632 -37.66 45.71 23.96
C ILE A 632 -37.10 47.14 23.93
N PHE A 633 -37.35 47.89 22.86
CA PHE A 633 -36.75 49.21 22.65
C PHE A 633 -37.53 50.32 23.35
N ARG A 634 -36.98 50.86 24.43
CA ARG A 634 -37.69 51.82 25.30
C ARG A 634 -38.23 53.06 24.58
N GLU A 635 -37.49 53.64 23.64
CA GLU A 635 -37.92 54.86 22.94
C GLU A 635 -39.13 54.67 22.01
N THR A 636 -39.55 53.43 21.78
CA THR A 636 -40.61 53.12 20.82
C THR A 636 -41.97 52.81 21.45
N HIS A 637 -42.01 52.67 22.79
CA HIS A 637 -43.23 52.31 23.51
C HIS A 637 -43.78 53.52 24.27
N THR A 638 -45.07 53.80 24.07
CA THR A 638 -45.78 54.90 24.76
C THR A 638 -46.70 54.42 25.87
N ASP A 639 -46.97 53.11 25.94
CA ASP A 639 -47.89 52.49 26.89
C ASP A 639 -47.55 51.01 27.17
N LYS A 640 -48.12 50.46 28.25
CA LYS A 640 -47.90 49.08 28.71
C LYS A 640 -48.45 48.01 27.76
N LEU A 641 -49.51 48.29 27.01
CA LEU A 641 -50.13 47.31 26.10
C LEU A 641 -49.25 47.10 24.87
N THR A 642 -48.63 48.16 24.35
CA THR A 642 -47.68 48.03 23.23
C THR A 642 -46.47 47.17 23.62
N VAL A 643 -45.92 47.35 24.83
CA VAL A 643 -44.86 46.50 25.37
C VAL A 643 -45.28 45.03 25.41
N PHE A 644 -46.50 44.74 25.89
CA PHE A 644 -47.01 43.36 25.97
C PHE A 644 -47.15 42.71 24.59
N LYS A 645 -47.68 43.44 23.59
CA LYS A 645 -47.81 42.95 22.21
C LYS A 645 -46.44 42.65 21.60
N THR A 646 -45.48 43.56 21.74
CA THR A 646 -44.11 43.36 21.25
C THR A 646 -43.41 42.21 21.96
N LEU A 647 -43.60 42.06 23.26
CA LEU A 647 -43.05 40.95 24.03
C LEU A 647 -43.53 39.60 23.48
N ILE A 648 -44.84 39.45 23.24
CA ILE A 648 -45.41 38.22 22.66
C ILE A 648 -44.82 37.96 21.26
N HIS A 649 -44.72 39.00 20.42
CA HIS A 649 -44.12 38.91 19.08
C HIS A 649 -42.70 38.33 19.13
N GLU A 650 -41.86 38.89 20.00
CA GLU A 650 -40.46 38.46 20.14
C GLU A 650 -40.34 37.08 20.81
N MET A 651 -41.22 36.73 21.75
CA MET A 651 -41.23 35.40 22.34
C MET A 651 -41.55 34.29 21.32
N VAL A 652 -42.35 34.58 20.29
CA VAL A 652 -42.56 33.65 19.17
C VAL A 652 -41.29 33.48 18.33
N HIS A 653 -40.51 34.55 18.10
CA HIS A 653 -39.18 34.41 17.48
C HIS A 653 -38.24 33.60 18.37
N ALA A 654 -38.24 33.83 19.68
CA ALA A 654 -37.39 33.13 20.63
C ALA A 654 -37.68 31.62 20.65
N ILE A 655 -38.95 31.19 20.64
CA ILE A 655 -39.27 29.76 20.63
C ILE A 655 -38.87 29.09 19.32
N MET A 656 -38.98 29.80 18.18
CA MET A 656 -38.52 29.30 16.89
C MET A 656 -37.00 29.07 16.87
N ILE A 657 -36.22 30.00 17.42
CA ILE A 657 -34.77 29.86 17.53
C ILE A 657 -34.43 28.68 18.46
N LYS A 658 -35.11 28.58 19.61
CA LYS A 658 -34.90 27.51 20.58
C LYS A 658 -35.17 26.12 20.00
N GLN A 659 -36.23 25.98 19.20
CA GLN A 659 -36.61 24.73 18.55
C GLN A 659 -35.86 24.48 17.22
N ASN A 660 -34.89 25.34 16.87
CA ASN A 660 -34.12 25.27 15.63
C ASN A 660 -35.01 25.20 14.36
N ILE A 661 -36.16 25.88 14.40
CA ILE A 661 -37.12 25.93 13.29
C ILE A 661 -36.56 26.85 12.21
N LYS A 662 -36.19 26.27 11.07
CA LYS A 662 -35.69 27.02 9.91
C LYS A 662 -36.85 27.63 9.11
N GLY A 663 -36.83 28.93 8.88
CA GLY A 663 -37.84 29.62 8.07
C GLY A 663 -37.62 31.12 7.97
N LYS A 664 -38.41 31.81 7.13
CA LYS A 664 -38.47 33.28 7.11
C LYS A 664 -39.04 33.77 8.44
N SER A 665 -38.52 34.89 8.98
CA SER A 665 -38.92 35.44 10.29
C SER A 665 -40.43 35.49 10.48
N HIS A 666 -41.20 35.99 9.49
CA HIS A 666 -42.67 36.06 9.55
C HIS A 666 -43.36 35.09 8.58
N GLY A 667 -42.74 33.91 8.39
CA GLY A 667 -43.19 32.84 7.49
C GLY A 667 -44.39 32.02 8.02
N LYS A 668 -44.66 30.88 7.38
CA LYS A 668 -45.79 30.00 7.71
C LYS A 668 -45.72 29.49 9.16
N GLU A 669 -44.55 29.02 9.59
CA GLU A 669 -44.37 28.49 10.95
C GLU A 669 -44.50 29.56 12.03
N TYR A 670 -43.95 30.75 11.80
CA TYR A 670 -44.14 31.90 12.71
C TYR A 670 -45.63 32.22 12.89
N LYS A 671 -46.39 32.30 11.80
CA LYS A 671 -47.83 32.55 11.86
C LYS A 671 -48.60 31.43 12.56
N ARG A 672 -48.17 30.17 12.39
CA ARG A 672 -48.78 29.02 13.06
C ARG A 672 -48.58 29.10 14.58
N LEU A 673 -47.34 29.33 15.02
CA LEU A 673 -47.00 29.47 16.44
C LEU A 673 -47.65 30.72 17.05
N GLY A 674 -47.66 31.85 16.33
CA GLY A 674 -48.34 33.07 16.77
C GLY A 674 -49.83 32.85 17.03
N LYS A 675 -50.54 32.16 16.13
CA LYS A 675 -51.96 31.79 16.32
C LYS A 675 -52.18 30.92 17.56
N GLU A 676 -51.32 29.94 17.75
CA GLU A 676 -51.39 29.04 18.90
C GLU A 676 -51.21 29.82 20.22
N VAL A 677 -50.18 30.66 20.28
CA VAL A 677 -49.90 31.55 21.42
C VAL A 677 -51.06 32.53 21.67
N SER A 678 -51.59 33.17 20.62
CA SER A 678 -52.75 34.06 20.73
C SER A 678 -53.97 33.35 21.32
N ARG A 679 -54.27 32.14 20.85
CA ARG A 679 -55.42 31.37 21.34
C ARG A 679 -55.28 31.03 22.82
N VAL A 680 -54.08 30.61 23.24
CA VAL A 680 -53.81 30.25 24.64
C VAL A 680 -53.87 31.49 25.52
N LEU A 681 -53.26 32.60 25.11
CA LEU A 681 -53.30 33.84 25.88
C LEU A 681 -54.72 34.38 26.00
N GLN A 682 -55.50 34.43 24.91
CA GLN A 682 -56.86 35.00 24.91
C GLN A 682 -57.79 34.33 25.93
N VAL A 683 -57.63 33.04 26.18
CA VAL A 683 -58.40 32.28 27.18
C VAL A 683 -57.93 32.57 28.62
N ASN A 684 -56.64 32.85 28.80
CA ASN A 684 -56.00 32.99 30.11
C ASN A 684 -55.64 34.43 30.48
N LEU A 685 -56.12 35.44 29.72
CA LEU A 685 -55.85 36.85 30.00
C LEU A 685 -56.32 37.29 31.39
N HIS A 686 -57.40 36.69 31.90
CA HIS A 686 -57.91 36.95 33.24
C HIS A 686 -56.89 36.65 34.37
N GLU A 687 -55.83 35.89 34.09
CA GLU A 687 -54.74 35.61 35.03
C GLU A 687 -53.67 36.71 35.09
N PHE A 688 -53.74 37.73 34.24
CA PHE A 688 -52.78 38.83 34.19
C PHE A 688 -53.30 40.03 34.99
N GLU A 689 -52.40 40.91 35.44
CA GLU A 689 -52.79 42.15 36.14
C GLU A 689 -53.35 43.20 35.16
N LYS A 690 -54.07 44.20 35.68
CA LYS A 690 -54.49 45.35 34.86
C LYS A 690 -53.25 46.13 34.38
N PRO A 691 -53.21 46.59 33.12
CA PRO A 691 -54.30 46.64 32.14
C PRO A 691 -54.41 45.41 31.22
N TYR A 692 -53.62 44.35 31.43
CA TYR A 692 -53.50 43.23 30.48
C TYR A 692 -54.72 42.31 30.47
N CYS A 693 -55.40 42.13 31.60
CA CYS A 693 -56.55 41.23 31.69
C CYS A 693 -57.75 41.62 30.83
N ASP A 694 -57.87 42.91 30.49
CA ASP A 694 -58.99 43.47 29.72
C ASP A 694 -58.64 43.60 28.21
N LEU A 695 -57.48 43.09 27.79
CA LEU A 695 -57.00 43.22 26.41
C LEU A 695 -57.73 42.25 25.46
N VAL A 696 -57.92 42.69 24.20
CA VAL A 696 -58.30 41.79 23.10
C VAL A 696 -57.06 41.56 22.24
N ILE A 697 -56.67 40.30 22.05
CA ILE A 697 -55.48 39.92 21.27
C ILE A 697 -55.88 39.82 19.80
N ASP A 698 -55.55 40.85 19.01
CA ASP A 698 -55.65 40.79 17.55
C ASP A 698 -54.37 40.22 16.93
N GLU A 699 -54.45 39.00 16.40
CA GLU A 699 -53.35 38.33 15.70
C GLU A 699 -52.76 39.16 14.55
N ARG A 700 -53.59 39.96 13.87
CA ARG A 700 -53.15 40.80 12.75
C ARG A 700 -52.33 41.97 13.22
N GLU A 701 -52.59 42.47 14.42
CA GLU A 701 -51.85 43.56 15.03
C GLU A 701 -50.50 43.07 15.53
N ILE A 702 -50.49 41.96 16.28
CA ILE A 702 -49.29 41.44 16.94
C ILE A 702 -48.32 40.77 15.97
N PHE A 703 -48.82 40.02 14.97
CA PHE A 703 -47.98 39.17 14.11
C PHE A 703 -47.85 39.67 12.67
N SER A 704 -48.16 40.95 12.40
CA SER A 704 -47.86 41.56 11.11
C SER A 704 -46.44 42.13 11.05
N ALA A 705 -45.84 42.12 9.85
CA ALA A 705 -44.54 42.74 9.60
C ALA A 705 -44.54 44.28 9.71
N ARG A 706 -45.69 44.90 10.01
CA ARG A 706 -45.84 46.35 10.24
C ARG A 706 -45.83 46.72 11.73
N GLY A 707 -45.99 45.74 12.62
CA GLY A 707 -45.93 45.93 14.08
C GLY A 707 -44.57 45.63 14.69
N SER A 708 -43.51 45.55 13.87
CA SER A 708 -42.13 45.24 14.27
C SER A 708 -41.19 46.41 14.03
#